data_AF-C5WSP5-F1
#
_entry.id   AF-C5WSP5-F1
#
_cell.length_a   1.000
_cell.length_b   1.000
_cell.length_c   1.000
_cell.angle_alpha   90.00
_cell.angle_beta   90.00
_cell.angle_gamma   90.00
#
_symmetry.space_group_name_H-M   'P 1'
#
loop_
_entity.id
_entity.type
_entity.pdbx_description
1 polymer ?
#
loop_
_entity_poly.entity_id
_entity_poly.type
_entity_poly.pdbx_seq_one_letter_code
_entity_poly.pdbx_strand_id
1 'polypeptide(L)'
;MPCPDADRLTTPPPRLLTLKVTCSFFPPEDLCSKSQPKVSWSKSPLEVSWISRLGGRRGLTVFMWCCSCLEGKWGPGSSASSAIARSRGGRRRLTAFMWYGSCLGRRRGPGSPASSATAHGWGGSRELTGCRIGGMRGLASRRRDKGQNKLDTRAVINTHTEGTNHVVTNFFLAECWAMDVALSTTMAVAVVIALFIPALLLTLVQRRQHTGHNKPPPDPPEPRGIPLVGHLHLLIKKPLHRTLAHLADRQRHGDVLGLRFGSTTRVAVVSSASVAQQCLVALDTSFGNRPRLPSAKILSYDWSTMGHSNCGAFWRQVRRTAATEISSVERVQHFADVHEQEARAMARRLCRVALAASEGRALVDVKARLWEMLMNGLLDMLCKRTSSRSSDEQDDTVEVSEEARCFMAMVEETMELTLTVWDFLPAPARWLLDVNAVGRRLQRLQADRTEFLQRLIEEHKEMEKGGEVTRRTLVRVLLELQKKDPEACTDQLIRSSCISAIEAGALSTSYTIEWVMSLLLNYPHVMKKARDEIDACVGEPKRLLEATDLPKLPYLRCIILETLRLYPVVPLLIPRESSTDCMVSGFHIPKGTMLVVNAFAIHRDPGTWDDPETFLPERFEDGRNQAQAGKMVDLSFGMGRRRCPAENLGMQLAGIALGTMIQCFNWERVGTELVDMAEGSGLTMAKKVPLEAFCRPRASMLHLLSQI
;
A
#
# COMPACT_ATOMS: atom_id res chain seq x y z
N MET A 1 71.89 -36.35 -24.97
CA MET A 1 71.68 -36.24 -23.52
C MET A 1 72.89 -35.55 -22.90
N PRO A 2 72.77 -34.75 -21.83
CA PRO A 2 71.60 -34.02 -21.31
C PRO A 2 71.86 -32.48 -21.26
N CYS A 3 71.25 -31.76 -20.31
CA CYS A 3 71.15 -30.28 -20.16
C CYS A 3 72.47 -29.48 -20.02
N PRO A 4 72.36 -28.13 -20.07
CA PRO A 4 72.85 -27.30 -18.95
C PRO A 4 71.89 -26.16 -18.51
N ASP A 5 72.21 -25.52 -17.37
CA ASP A 5 71.46 -24.45 -16.68
C ASP A 5 71.99 -23.00 -16.95
N ALA A 6 71.17 -21.97 -16.67
CA ALA A 6 71.52 -20.69 -15.99
C ALA A 6 70.27 -19.73 -15.94
N ASP A 7 69.86 -19.03 -14.87
CA ASP A 7 70.50 -17.97 -14.01
C ASP A 7 70.65 -16.59 -14.73
N ARG A 8 70.49 -15.38 -14.15
CA ARG A 8 70.28 -14.88 -12.75
C ARG A 8 69.80 -13.39 -12.74
N LEU A 9 69.67 -12.76 -11.56
CA LEU A 9 69.71 -11.29 -11.20
C LEU A 9 68.33 -10.55 -11.16
N THR A 10 68.02 -9.57 -10.26
CA THR A 10 68.74 -8.94 -9.12
C THR A 10 67.78 -8.37 -8.02
N THR A 11 68.31 -7.91 -6.88
CA THR A 11 67.62 -7.46 -5.63
C THR A 11 68.34 -6.22 -5.00
N PRO A 12 68.15 -5.79 -3.72
CA PRO A 12 67.00 -5.31 -2.90
C PRO A 12 67.33 -3.90 -2.29
N PRO A 13 67.15 -3.53 -0.97
CA PRO A 13 66.13 -3.76 0.08
C PRO A 13 65.32 -2.44 0.30
N PRO A 14 65.11 -1.77 1.49
CA PRO A 14 65.14 -2.09 2.95
C PRO A 14 64.09 -3.17 3.40
N ARG A 15 63.77 -3.56 4.66
CA ARG A 15 63.99 -3.16 6.10
C ARG A 15 63.19 -1.97 6.67
N LEU A 16 62.71 -1.88 7.93
CA LEU A 16 62.39 -2.73 9.12
C LEU A 16 61.56 -1.82 10.10
N LEU A 17 60.88 -2.19 11.21
CA LEU A 17 60.63 -3.39 12.05
C LEU A 17 59.08 -3.61 12.19
N THR A 18 58.42 -4.69 12.66
CA THR A 18 58.71 -5.98 13.35
C THR A 18 58.68 -6.03 14.91
N LEU A 19 57.55 -6.44 15.52
CA LEU A 19 57.47 -7.12 16.83
C LEU A 19 56.49 -8.33 16.77
N LYS A 20 56.69 -9.36 17.61
CA LYS A 20 56.03 -10.70 17.58
C LYS A 20 54.92 -10.84 18.66
N VAL A 21 54.11 -11.91 18.74
CA VAL A 21 54.40 -13.24 19.34
C VAL A 21 53.45 -14.36 18.83
N THR A 22 53.91 -15.61 18.93
CA THR A 22 53.34 -16.93 18.52
C THR A 22 51.92 -17.23 19.06
N CYS A 23 51.01 -17.93 18.37
CA CYS A 23 51.01 -19.26 17.70
C CYS A 23 50.93 -20.50 18.63
N SER A 24 49.91 -21.34 18.42
CA SER A 24 49.88 -22.81 18.61
C SER A 24 48.61 -23.42 17.98
N PHE A 25 48.64 -24.70 17.60
CA PHE A 25 47.60 -25.40 16.82
C PHE A 25 47.70 -26.92 17.08
N PHE A 26 46.61 -27.66 17.32
CA PHE A 26 46.47 -29.13 17.05
C PHE A 26 45.05 -29.66 17.45
N PRO A 27 44.43 -30.56 16.65
CA PRO A 27 43.23 -31.37 16.98
C PRO A 27 43.57 -32.90 16.98
N PRO A 28 42.60 -33.84 16.93
CA PRO A 28 41.40 -34.12 17.77
C PRO A 28 41.43 -35.55 18.39
N GLU A 29 40.38 -36.01 19.11
CA GLU A 29 39.78 -37.37 18.99
C GLU A 29 38.56 -37.61 19.94
N ASP A 30 37.92 -38.78 19.82
CA ASP A 30 36.60 -39.16 20.38
C ASP A 30 36.56 -39.57 21.87
N LEU A 31 35.36 -39.52 22.48
CA LEU A 31 34.77 -40.67 23.19
C LEU A 31 33.28 -40.49 23.53
N CYS A 32 32.60 -41.60 23.88
CA CYS A 32 31.15 -41.71 24.04
C CYS A 32 30.76 -42.18 25.45
N SER A 33 29.67 -41.66 26.04
CA SER A 33 28.60 -42.47 26.69
C SER A 33 27.60 -41.66 27.55
N LYS A 34 26.49 -42.34 27.88
CA LYS A 34 25.26 -41.91 28.56
C LYS A 34 25.46 -41.53 30.04
N SER A 35 24.76 -40.48 30.52
CA SER A 35 23.83 -40.61 31.67
C SER A 35 23.04 -39.32 32.00
N GLN A 36 21.71 -39.45 32.11
CA GLN A 36 20.82 -38.63 32.95
C GLN A 36 20.67 -39.33 34.34
N PRO A 37 20.03 -38.76 35.40
CA PRO A 37 19.27 -37.50 35.48
C PRO A 37 19.57 -36.61 36.73
N LYS A 38 19.00 -35.37 36.79
CA LYS A 38 18.03 -34.89 37.83
C LYS A 38 17.96 -33.36 38.06
N VAL A 39 16.71 -32.87 38.05
CA VAL A 39 16.10 -31.84 38.94
C VAL A 39 16.42 -30.35 38.72
N SER A 40 15.40 -29.54 38.99
CA SER A 40 15.24 -28.08 38.87
C SER A 40 16.19 -27.28 39.80
N TRP A 41 16.49 -26.00 39.55
CA TRP A 41 15.54 -24.87 39.63
C TRP A 41 15.85 -23.68 38.72
N SER A 42 14.80 -22.91 38.43
CA SER A 42 14.83 -21.67 37.64
C SER A 42 15.58 -20.51 38.31
N LYS A 43 16.32 -19.72 37.52
CA LYS A 43 16.61 -18.31 37.82
C LYS A 43 16.65 -17.47 36.55
N SER A 44 15.87 -16.39 36.52
CA SER A 44 16.01 -15.29 35.58
C SER A 44 16.93 -14.21 36.14
N PRO A 45 17.48 -13.36 35.26
CA PRO A 45 17.77 -11.98 35.59
C PRO A 45 17.19 -11.00 34.54
N LEU A 46 16.92 -9.73 34.82
CA LEU A 46 16.41 -9.06 36.02
C LEU A 46 16.18 -7.59 35.59
N GLU A 47 15.02 -7.00 35.88
CA GLU A 47 14.88 -5.55 35.74
C GLU A 47 15.72 -4.83 36.81
N VAL A 48 16.24 -3.65 36.50
CA VAL A 48 16.84 -2.74 37.50
C VAL A 48 15.99 -1.48 37.58
N SER A 49 15.17 -1.39 38.62
CA SER A 49 14.49 -0.14 38.99
C SER A 49 15.36 0.66 39.97
N TRP A 50 15.32 1.99 39.86
CA TRP A 50 15.84 2.88 40.90
C TRP A 50 14.70 3.72 41.47
N ILE A 51 14.60 3.73 42.80
CA ILE A 51 13.68 4.59 43.55
C ILE A 51 14.51 5.60 44.34
N SER A 52 14.14 6.87 44.25
CA SER A 52 14.35 7.81 45.35
C SER A 52 13.14 8.73 45.48
N ARG A 53 12.70 8.97 46.71
CA ARG A 53 11.75 10.02 47.08
C ARG A 53 12.51 11.07 47.88
N LEU A 54 12.22 12.35 47.67
CA LEU A 54 12.38 13.36 48.73
C LEU A 54 11.53 14.62 48.44
N GLY A 55 11.35 15.41 49.51
CA GLY A 55 10.65 16.70 49.63
C GLY A 55 10.09 17.39 48.37
N GLY A 56 8.76 17.57 48.34
CA GLY A 56 8.09 18.39 47.33
C GLY A 56 8.05 19.88 47.68
N ARG A 57 8.00 20.73 46.64
CA ARG A 57 7.43 22.10 46.67
C ARG A 57 6.69 22.36 45.36
N ARG A 58 5.76 23.33 45.37
CA ARG A 58 4.96 23.70 44.20
C ARG A 58 5.85 24.40 43.17
N GLY A 59 5.83 23.93 41.93
CA GLY A 59 6.50 24.57 40.79
C GLY A 59 5.71 24.31 39.51
N LEU A 60 5.31 25.38 38.83
CA LEU A 60 4.67 25.31 37.51
C LEU A 60 5.76 25.42 36.45
N THR A 61 5.98 24.37 35.66
CA THR A 61 7.05 24.36 34.64
C THR A 61 6.45 24.27 33.24
N VAL A 62 6.56 25.37 32.49
CA VAL A 62 6.22 25.44 31.06
C VAL A 62 7.40 24.91 30.26
N PHE A 63 7.18 23.94 29.38
CA PHE A 63 8.20 23.53 28.40
C PHE A 63 8.17 24.46 27.20
N MET A 64 9.22 25.26 27.06
CA MET A 64 9.46 26.11 25.89
C MET A 64 10.34 25.35 24.89
N TRP A 65 9.95 25.35 23.61
CA TRP A 65 10.72 24.70 22.54
C TRP A 65 11.81 25.67 22.08
N CYS A 66 13.05 25.22 21.96
CA CYS A 66 14.19 26.05 21.55
C CYS A 66 14.94 25.38 20.39
N CYS A 67 15.06 26.09 19.27
CA CYS A 67 15.87 25.66 18.14
C CYS A 67 17.34 25.98 18.40
N SER A 68 18.25 25.05 18.09
CA SER A 68 19.69 25.32 18.05
C SER A 68 20.16 25.40 16.59
N CYS A 69 20.46 26.62 16.13
CA CYS A 69 21.31 26.80 14.96
C CYS A 69 22.77 26.57 15.36
N LEU A 70 23.56 25.99 14.47
CA LEU A 70 25.02 25.88 14.61
C LEU A 70 25.69 26.49 13.38
N GLU A 71 26.27 27.69 13.55
CA GLU A 71 27.27 28.23 12.63
C GLU A 71 28.67 27.95 13.19
N GLY A 72 29.59 27.52 12.31
CA GLY A 72 31.01 27.34 12.61
C GLY A 72 31.83 27.75 11.38
N LYS A 73 32.95 28.46 11.58
CA LYS A 73 33.60 29.23 10.51
C LYS A 73 34.92 28.64 10.00
N TRP A 74 35.03 28.61 8.67
CA TRP A 74 36.19 29.00 7.83
C TRP A 74 37.58 28.33 8.01
N GLY A 75 38.12 27.85 6.88
CA GLY A 75 39.54 27.62 6.59
C GLY A 75 39.78 27.68 5.05
N PRO A 76 40.83 28.35 4.52
CA PRO A 76 40.88 28.70 3.08
C PRO A 76 41.98 28.02 2.24
N GLY A 77 41.78 27.99 0.91
CA GLY A 77 42.78 27.63 -0.13
C GLY A 77 42.61 26.23 -0.76
N SER A 78 42.97 25.99 -2.04
CA SER A 78 43.40 26.91 -3.11
C SER A 78 43.24 26.31 -4.53
N SER A 79 43.21 27.18 -5.53
CA SER A 79 43.73 26.97 -6.92
C SER A 79 43.23 25.83 -7.83
N ALA A 80 42.40 26.22 -8.80
CA ALA A 80 42.71 26.22 -10.27
C ALA A 80 42.36 25.02 -11.20
N SER A 81 42.38 25.38 -12.50
CA SER A 81 42.46 24.54 -13.71
C SER A 81 41.18 23.97 -14.35
N SER A 82 40.55 24.86 -15.11
CA SER A 82 39.58 24.65 -16.20
C SER A 82 39.95 23.63 -17.30
N ALA A 83 38.94 23.04 -17.93
CA ALA A 83 38.96 22.64 -19.36
C ALA A 83 37.66 23.06 -20.07
N ILE A 84 37.76 23.50 -21.33
CA ILE A 84 36.74 24.15 -22.18
C ILE A 84 36.92 23.49 -23.59
N ALA A 85 35.94 23.21 -24.47
CA ALA A 85 34.76 23.98 -24.90
C ALA A 85 33.77 23.18 -25.79
N ARG A 86 32.52 23.69 -25.92
CA ARG A 86 31.66 23.80 -27.15
C ARG A 86 31.27 22.50 -27.91
N SER A 87 30.17 22.39 -28.68
CA SER A 87 28.91 23.14 -28.92
C SER A 87 27.93 22.15 -29.60
N ARG A 88 26.61 22.33 -29.81
CA ARG A 88 25.69 23.46 -30.12
C ARG A 88 24.33 23.14 -29.44
N GLY A 89 23.47 24.06 -28.97
CA GLY A 89 22.69 25.05 -29.76
C GLY A 89 21.39 24.42 -30.31
N GLY A 90 20.17 24.80 -29.90
CA GLY A 90 19.73 25.78 -28.87
C GLY A 90 18.20 26.01 -28.85
N ARG A 91 17.76 27.09 -28.18
CA ARG A 91 16.36 27.60 -28.06
C ARG A 91 15.32 26.75 -27.30
N ARG A 92 15.02 27.15 -26.05
CA ARG A 92 13.65 27.24 -25.53
C ARG A 92 13.43 28.65 -24.95
N ARG A 93 12.18 29.14 -24.97
CA ARG A 93 11.83 30.51 -24.55
C ARG A 93 11.66 30.59 -23.03
N LEU A 94 12.15 31.67 -22.44
CA LEU A 94 11.69 32.16 -21.14
C LEU A 94 10.44 33.02 -21.35
N THR A 95 9.38 32.72 -20.61
CA THR A 95 8.24 33.60 -20.39
C THR A 95 7.86 33.51 -18.92
N ALA A 96 8.23 34.52 -18.14
CA ALA A 96 7.72 34.70 -16.79
C ALA A 96 6.29 35.25 -16.85
N PHE A 97 5.44 34.85 -15.90
CA PHE A 97 4.18 35.54 -15.62
C PHE A 97 3.99 35.72 -14.12
N MET A 98 3.35 36.83 -13.76
CA MET A 98 3.28 37.32 -12.39
C MET A 98 2.26 36.58 -11.53
N TRP A 99 2.50 36.60 -10.22
CA TRP A 99 1.46 36.44 -9.21
C TRP A 99 0.29 37.41 -9.46
N TYR A 100 -0.94 36.94 -9.24
CA TYR A 100 -2.08 37.78 -8.88
C TYR A 100 -2.64 37.27 -7.56
N GLY A 101 -2.55 38.09 -6.52
CA GLY A 101 -3.24 37.88 -5.25
C GLY A 101 -4.57 38.62 -5.24
N SER A 102 -5.66 37.94 -4.89
CA SER A 102 -7.01 38.51 -4.86
C SER A 102 -7.57 38.50 -3.44
N CYS A 103 -7.66 39.67 -2.80
CA CYS A 103 -8.33 39.83 -1.51
C CYS A 103 -9.86 39.88 -1.69
N LEU A 104 -10.60 39.19 -0.82
CA LEU A 104 -12.07 39.20 -0.81
C LEU A 104 -12.63 40.06 0.34
N GLY A 105 -13.26 41.18 0.00
CA GLY A 105 -14.02 42.03 0.92
C GLY A 105 -15.49 41.57 1.05
N ARG A 106 -16.11 41.81 2.21
CA ARG A 106 -17.54 41.54 2.48
C ARG A 106 -18.38 42.83 2.35
N ARG A 107 -19.66 42.71 1.96
CA ARG A 107 -20.84 42.91 2.85
C ARG A 107 -22.21 42.87 2.13
N ARG A 108 -23.14 42.10 2.74
CA ARG A 108 -24.61 42.28 2.92
C ARG A 108 -25.54 42.46 1.68
N GLY A 109 -26.73 41.83 1.76
CA GLY A 109 -27.92 42.09 0.91
C GLY A 109 -28.83 43.18 1.50
N PRO A 110 -30.18 43.17 1.33
CA PRO A 110 -31.05 41.97 1.26
C PRO A 110 -32.07 41.96 0.08
N GLY A 111 -32.91 40.92 -0.02
CA GLY A 111 -34.09 40.89 -0.92
C GLY A 111 -34.72 39.52 -1.15
N SER A 112 -36.02 39.39 -0.90
CA SER A 112 -36.93 38.25 -1.20
C SER A 112 -38.34 38.88 -1.37
N PRO A 113 -39.34 38.27 -2.06
CA PRO A 113 -39.64 36.83 -2.11
C PRO A 113 -40.20 36.28 -3.47
N ALA A 114 -40.74 35.05 -3.43
CA ALA A 114 -41.69 34.42 -4.38
C ALA A 114 -41.17 34.01 -5.78
N SER A 115 -41.70 32.96 -6.45
CA SER A 115 -42.48 31.79 -6.01
C SER A 115 -42.62 30.71 -7.12
N SER A 116 -42.82 29.44 -6.71
CA SER A 116 -43.62 28.38 -7.39
C SER A 116 -43.25 27.81 -8.79
N ALA A 117 -43.67 26.54 -8.99
CA ALA A 117 -43.77 25.75 -10.24
C ALA A 117 -42.46 25.42 -11.00
N THR A 118 -42.06 24.19 -11.36
CA THR A 118 -42.67 22.91 -11.81
C THR A 118 -42.94 22.78 -13.33
N ALA A 119 -42.58 21.59 -13.85
CA ALA A 119 -43.00 20.93 -15.11
C ALA A 119 -42.09 20.99 -16.36
N HIS A 120 -41.80 19.78 -16.86
CA HIS A 120 -41.64 19.29 -18.24
C HIS A 120 -41.32 20.22 -19.45
N GLY A 121 -40.46 19.72 -20.35
CA GLY A 121 -40.40 20.16 -21.76
C GLY A 121 -39.34 19.41 -22.59
N TRP A 122 -39.71 18.91 -23.77
CA TRP A 122 -38.82 18.27 -24.77
C TRP A 122 -38.52 19.21 -25.95
N GLY A 123 -37.39 18.99 -26.63
CA GLY A 123 -37.37 18.78 -28.09
C GLY A 123 -36.89 19.91 -29.02
N GLY A 124 -36.17 19.51 -30.10
CA GLY A 124 -35.85 20.31 -31.31
C GLY A 124 -34.74 21.36 -31.14
N SER A 125 -33.57 21.39 -31.80
CA SER A 125 -33.07 20.90 -33.12
C SER A 125 -33.31 21.84 -34.31
N ARG A 126 -32.26 21.93 -35.18
CA ARG A 126 -32.15 22.59 -36.52
C ARG A 126 -31.77 24.09 -36.50
N GLU A 127 -30.60 24.49 -37.05
CA GLU A 127 -30.21 24.78 -38.48
C GLU A 127 -30.55 26.24 -38.89
N LEU A 128 -29.85 26.98 -39.79
CA LEU A 128 -28.53 26.88 -40.46
C LEU A 128 -28.21 28.26 -41.13
N THR A 129 -26.93 28.59 -41.36
CA THR A 129 -26.42 29.62 -42.33
C THR A 129 -26.87 31.11 -42.14
N GLY A 130 -26.29 32.14 -42.78
CA GLY A 130 -25.18 32.20 -43.75
C GLY A 130 -24.72 33.63 -44.13
N CYS A 131 -23.81 33.72 -45.11
CA CYS A 131 -23.01 34.87 -45.58
C CYS A 131 -23.64 36.30 -45.71
N ARG A 132 -23.02 37.27 -45.02
CA ARG A 132 -22.00 38.24 -45.56
C ARG A 132 -22.17 38.75 -47.03
N ILE A 133 -22.30 40.09 -47.23
CA ILE A 133 -21.52 41.00 -48.14
C ILE A 133 -22.32 42.26 -48.61
N GLY A 134 -21.69 43.46 -48.55
CA GLY A 134 -22.03 44.68 -49.32
C GLY A 134 -23.09 45.65 -48.72
N GLY A 135 -23.01 46.98 -48.90
CA GLY A 135 -21.91 47.82 -49.40
C GLY A 135 -22.26 49.31 -49.68
N MET A 136 -21.25 50.20 -49.54
CA MET A 136 -21.12 51.58 -50.08
C MET A 136 -21.84 52.83 -49.47
N ARG A 137 -21.00 53.88 -49.23
CA ARG A 137 -21.24 55.36 -49.22
C ARG A 137 -22.11 55.99 -48.09
N GLY A 138 -21.74 57.14 -47.48
CA GLY A 138 -20.47 57.90 -47.51
C GLY A 138 -20.52 59.35 -46.95
N LEU A 139 -19.33 59.97 -46.77
CA LEU A 139 -19.00 61.43 -46.66
C LEU A 139 -19.29 62.25 -45.36
N ALA A 140 -18.57 63.40 -45.27
CA ALA A 140 -18.56 64.48 -44.24
C ALA A 140 -18.00 64.11 -42.82
N SER A 141 -16.85 64.63 -42.34
CA SER A 141 -16.49 65.99 -41.83
C SER A 141 -17.08 66.33 -40.45
N ARG A 142 -16.40 66.94 -39.44
CA ARG A 142 -15.35 68.00 -39.44
C ARG A 142 -14.27 67.86 -38.33
N ARG A 143 -13.29 68.78 -38.34
CA ARG A 143 -12.28 69.09 -37.28
C ARG A 143 -12.96 69.58 -35.98
N ARG A 144 -12.47 69.30 -34.75
CA ARG A 144 -11.20 69.66 -34.06
C ARG A 144 -11.02 71.18 -33.90
N ASP A 145 -10.92 71.66 -32.65
CA ASP A 145 -10.17 72.87 -32.31
C ASP A 145 -9.46 72.77 -30.93
N LYS A 146 -8.53 73.69 -30.62
CA LYS A 146 -7.65 73.68 -29.42
C LYS A 146 -7.20 75.09 -28.97
N GLY A 147 -7.75 75.56 -27.84
CA GLY A 147 -7.08 76.17 -26.68
C GLY A 147 -6.09 77.35 -26.77
N GLN A 148 -5.90 78.01 -25.63
CA GLN A 148 -4.75 78.85 -25.22
C GLN A 148 -4.76 78.89 -23.66
N ASN A 149 -3.63 78.76 -22.93
CA ASN A 149 -2.52 79.71 -22.72
C ASN A 149 -2.99 81.02 -22.03
N LYS A 150 -2.31 81.58 -21.01
CA LYS A 150 -0.99 81.26 -20.40
C LYS A 150 -0.80 82.01 -19.05
N LEU A 151 0.37 81.82 -18.42
CA LEU A 151 1.08 82.67 -17.42
C LEU A 151 1.18 82.15 -15.97
N ASP A 152 2.26 82.61 -15.34
CA ASP A 152 2.94 82.07 -14.14
C ASP A 152 3.81 83.18 -13.53
N THR A 153 3.69 83.45 -12.23
CA THR A 153 4.54 84.44 -11.50
C THR A 153 4.69 84.04 -10.03
N ARG A 154 5.89 84.23 -9.46
CA ARG A 154 6.28 83.83 -8.09
C ARG A 154 5.93 84.86 -7.00
N ALA A 155 5.73 84.37 -5.77
CA ALA A 155 6.00 85.06 -4.50
C ALA A 155 6.51 84.05 -3.45
N VAL A 156 7.17 84.48 -2.36
CA VAL A 156 7.98 83.59 -1.49
C VAL A 156 7.97 84.05 -0.01
N ILE A 157 8.22 83.11 0.92
CA ILE A 157 8.59 83.24 2.36
C ILE A 157 7.47 83.57 3.38
N ASN A 158 7.12 82.57 4.21
CA ASN A 158 7.06 82.56 5.70
C ASN A 158 6.38 81.23 6.13
N THR A 159 7.03 80.19 6.68
CA THR A 159 7.80 80.00 7.94
C THR A 159 6.95 79.77 9.21
N HIS A 160 7.37 78.74 9.98
CA HIS A 160 7.01 78.35 11.36
C HIS A 160 5.76 77.48 11.70
N THR A 161 6.06 76.41 12.45
CA THR A 161 5.30 75.75 13.55
C THR A 161 3.96 75.04 13.28
N GLU A 162 4.01 73.81 12.74
CA GLU A 162 3.03 72.74 13.02
C GLU A 162 3.71 71.37 13.24
N GLY A 163 4.51 71.25 14.32
CA GLY A 163 5.34 70.06 14.57
C GLY A 163 4.75 68.97 15.49
N THR A 164 3.66 69.25 16.20
CA THR A 164 3.23 68.47 17.38
C THR A 164 1.86 67.77 17.27
N ASN A 165 0.95 68.26 16.42
CA ASN A 165 -0.44 67.77 16.39
C ASN A 165 -0.61 66.38 15.71
N HIS A 166 0.32 65.98 14.84
CA HIS A 166 0.22 64.73 14.07
C HIS A 166 0.64 63.46 14.82
N VAL A 167 1.37 63.55 15.93
CA VAL A 167 1.77 62.36 16.72
C VAL A 167 0.65 61.96 17.68
N VAL A 168 0.06 62.93 18.38
CA VAL A 168 -1.00 62.70 19.38
C VAL A 168 -2.28 62.14 18.74
N THR A 169 -2.69 62.69 17.59
CA THR A 169 -3.88 62.23 16.86
C THR A 169 -3.77 60.79 16.37
N ASN A 170 -2.60 60.38 15.88
CA ASN A 170 -2.36 58.99 15.45
C ASN A 170 -2.34 58.00 16.64
N PHE A 171 -1.84 58.40 17.81
CA PHE A 171 -1.86 57.56 19.01
C PHE A 171 -3.30 57.30 19.50
N PHE A 172 -4.10 58.36 19.66
CA PHE A 172 -5.51 58.24 20.08
C PHE A 172 -6.35 57.42 19.09
N LEU A 173 -6.13 57.58 17.77
CA LEU A 173 -6.83 56.78 16.77
C LEU A 173 -6.46 55.29 16.82
N ALA A 174 -5.20 54.96 17.12
CA ALA A 174 -4.74 53.59 17.27
C ALA A 174 -5.32 52.91 18.53
N GLU A 175 -5.38 53.62 19.67
CA GLU A 175 -5.96 53.10 20.91
C GLU A 175 -7.47 52.88 20.78
N CYS A 176 -8.20 53.82 20.16
CA CYS A 176 -9.63 53.64 19.85
C CYS A 176 -9.87 52.44 18.93
N TRP A 177 -9.05 52.25 17.88
CA TRP A 177 -9.15 51.06 17.00
C TRP A 177 -8.86 49.75 17.75
N ALA A 178 -7.88 49.74 18.65
CA ALA A 178 -7.59 48.58 19.48
C ALA A 178 -8.75 48.24 20.42
N MET A 179 -9.39 49.24 21.02
CA MET A 179 -10.57 49.08 21.87
C MET A 179 -11.78 48.56 21.09
N ASP A 180 -12.09 49.11 19.91
CA ASP A 180 -13.20 48.63 19.06
C ASP A 180 -12.98 47.18 18.59
N VAL A 181 -11.75 46.80 18.24
CA VAL A 181 -11.40 45.42 17.88
C VAL A 181 -11.51 44.49 19.09
N ALA A 182 -11.12 44.95 20.28
CA ALA A 182 -11.28 44.19 21.53
C ALA A 182 -12.76 44.00 21.92
N LEU A 183 -13.60 45.03 21.81
CA LEU A 183 -15.05 44.91 22.03
C LEU A 183 -15.71 43.99 20.99
N SER A 184 -15.36 44.14 19.71
CA SER A 184 -15.89 43.32 18.62
C SER A 184 -15.54 41.83 18.79
N THR A 185 -14.30 41.53 19.18
CA THR A 185 -13.86 40.14 19.40
C THR A 185 -14.44 39.53 20.69
N THR A 186 -14.49 40.27 21.79
CA THR A 186 -15.13 39.79 23.03
C THR A 186 -16.63 39.58 22.86
N MET A 187 -17.35 40.47 22.16
CA MET A 187 -18.76 40.26 21.80
C MET A 187 -18.96 39.06 20.88
N ALA A 188 -18.09 38.84 19.89
CA ALA A 188 -18.16 37.65 19.03
C ALA A 188 -17.97 36.35 19.82
N VAL A 189 -17.01 36.31 20.76
CA VAL A 189 -16.78 35.17 21.65
C VAL A 189 -17.98 34.96 22.59
N ALA A 190 -18.53 36.03 23.17
CA ALA A 190 -19.70 35.96 24.03
C ALA A 190 -20.93 35.41 23.29
N VAL A 191 -21.19 35.84 22.06
CA VAL A 191 -22.28 35.31 21.22
C VAL A 191 -22.06 33.83 20.86
N VAL A 192 -20.83 33.42 20.53
CA VAL A 192 -20.52 32.00 20.27
C VAL A 192 -20.78 31.15 21.52
N ILE A 193 -20.32 31.58 22.69
CA ILE A 193 -20.55 30.88 23.97
C ILE A 193 -22.05 30.82 24.31
N ALA A 194 -22.76 31.94 24.16
CA ALA A 194 -24.19 32.04 24.43
C ALA A 194 -25.07 31.19 23.49
N LEU A 195 -24.57 30.80 22.31
CA LEU A 195 -25.23 29.85 21.41
C LEU A 195 -24.78 28.40 21.66
N PHE A 196 -23.50 28.17 21.99
CA PHE A 196 -22.98 26.83 22.24
C PHE A 196 -23.50 26.21 23.54
N ILE A 197 -23.60 26.97 24.64
CA ILE A 197 -24.02 26.44 25.93
C ILE A 197 -25.48 25.92 25.89
N PRO A 198 -26.48 26.67 25.37
CA PRO A 198 -27.84 26.16 25.24
C PRO A 198 -27.95 24.95 24.29
N ALA A 199 -27.19 24.92 23.19
CA ALA A 199 -27.16 23.77 22.28
C ALA A 199 -26.55 22.51 22.93
N LEU A 200 -25.50 22.67 23.73
CA LEU A 200 -24.89 21.60 24.53
C LEU A 200 -25.85 21.11 25.63
N LEU A 201 -26.54 22.02 26.32
CA LEU A 201 -27.54 21.67 27.33
C LEU A 201 -28.76 20.98 26.71
N LEU A 202 -29.28 21.45 25.57
CA LEU A 202 -30.37 20.81 24.83
C LEU A 202 -30.00 19.40 24.39
N THR A 203 -28.80 19.18 23.84
CA THR A 203 -28.36 17.84 23.44
C THR A 203 -28.09 16.92 24.63
N LEU A 204 -27.69 17.43 25.79
CA LEU A 204 -27.59 16.68 27.05
C LEU A 204 -28.98 16.34 27.64
N VAL A 205 -29.95 17.25 27.53
CA VAL A 205 -31.35 17.03 27.98
C VAL A 205 -32.07 16.03 27.07
N GLN A 206 -31.95 16.16 25.75
CA GLN A 206 -32.48 15.19 24.79
C GLN A 206 -31.89 13.79 25.01
N ARG A 207 -30.59 13.69 25.28
CA ARG A 207 -29.94 12.42 25.68
C ARG A 207 -30.48 11.82 26.99
N ARG A 208 -30.95 12.65 27.93
CA ARG A 208 -31.62 12.19 29.16
C ARG A 208 -33.10 11.84 28.95
N GLN A 209 -33.80 12.51 28.04
CA GLN A 209 -35.22 12.25 27.77
C GLN A 209 -35.45 10.93 27.01
N HIS A 210 -34.44 10.41 26.32
CA HIS A 210 -34.50 9.10 25.66
C HIS A 210 -34.26 7.88 26.57
N THR A 211 -34.00 8.03 27.87
CA THR A 211 -33.81 6.88 28.78
C THR A 211 -35.14 6.40 29.38
N GLY A 212 -36.03 5.87 28.55
CA GLY A 212 -37.36 5.38 28.93
C GLY A 212 -37.69 4.00 28.36
N HIS A 213 -37.53 2.97 29.20
CA HIS A 213 -37.79 1.54 28.94
C HIS A 213 -36.96 0.85 27.83
N ASN A 214 -36.59 -0.41 28.10
CA ASN A 214 -35.50 -1.17 27.46
C ASN A 214 -34.15 -0.43 27.43
N LYS A 215 -33.17 -0.96 28.18
CA LYS A 215 -31.77 -0.54 27.98
C LYS A 215 -31.38 -0.94 26.55
N PRO A 216 -30.89 -0.04 25.68
CA PRO A 216 -30.34 -0.44 24.40
C PRO A 216 -29.15 -1.39 24.63
N PRO A 217 -28.87 -2.32 23.70
CA PRO A 217 -27.70 -3.18 23.84
C PRO A 217 -26.42 -2.32 23.86
N PRO A 218 -25.38 -2.72 24.59
CA PRO A 218 -24.18 -1.91 24.74
C PRO A 218 -23.47 -1.68 23.40
N ASP A 219 -22.94 -0.47 23.19
CA ASP A 219 -21.89 -0.25 22.20
C ASP A 219 -20.65 -1.10 22.58
N PRO A 220 -19.82 -1.57 21.62
CA PRO A 220 -18.57 -2.25 21.91
C PRO A 220 -17.64 -1.45 22.83
N PRO A 221 -16.80 -2.12 23.65
CA PRO A 221 -15.86 -1.44 24.54
C PRO A 221 -14.89 -0.54 23.75
N GLU A 222 -15.03 0.77 23.94
CA GLU A 222 -14.16 1.77 23.31
C GLU A 222 -13.06 2.21 24.30
N PRO A 223 -11.76 2.13 23.94
CA PRO A 223 -10.69 2.67 24.76
C PRO A 223 -10.72 4.21 24.74
N ARG A 224 -9.90 4.86 25.58
CA ARG A 224 -9.89 6.33 25.70
C ARG A 224 -9.26 7.00 24.47
N GLY A 225 -10.11 7.31 23.49
CA GLY A 225 -9.75 8.12 22.32
C GLY A 225 -9.42 9.58 22.68
N ILE A 226 -8.65 10.23 21.81
CA ILE A 226 -8.33 11.66 21.90
C ILE A 226 -9.59 12.46 21.48
N PRO A 227 -9.96 13.56 22.16
CA PRO A 227 -11.08 14.41 21.72
C PRO A 227 -10.95 14.85 20.25
N LEU A 228 -12.08 14.86 19.52
CA LEU A 228 -12.22 15.16 18.08
C LEU A 228 -11.50 14.19 17.10
N VAL A 229 -10.31 13.71 17.43
CA VAL A 229 -9.45 12.85 16.60
C VAL A 229 -9.76 11.36 16.78
N GLY A 230 -10.25 10.98 17.96
CA GLY A 230 -10.47 9.61 18.38
C GLY A 230 -9.17 8.81 18.40
N HIS A 231 -9.14 7.79 17.54
CA HIS A 231 -8.13 6.75 17.48
C HIS A 231 -7.28 6.81 16.19
N LEU A 232 -7.34 7.91 15.41
CA LEU A 232 -6.50 8.07 14.20
C LEU A 232 -4.99 7.96 14.47
N HIS A 233 -4.56 8.29 15.69
CA HIS A 233 -3.18 8.13 16.13
C HIS A 233 -2.70 6.66 16.08
N LEU A 234 -3.63 5.68 16.09
CA LEU A 234 -3.31 4.26 15.89
C LEU A 234 -2.90 3.96 14.44
N LEU A 235 -3.40 4.71 13.43
CA LEU A 235 -2.99 4.52 12.03
C LEU A 235 -1.54 4.98 11.77
N ILE A 236 -1.03 5.88 12.63
CA ILE A 236 0.35 6.38 12.63
C ILE A 236 1.27 5.38 13.37
N LYS A 237 0.78 4.75 14.44
CA LYS A 237 1.49 3.63 15.08
C LYS A 237 1.55 2.45 14.13
N LYS A 238 2.75 1.96 13.86
CA LYS A 238 3.00 0.82 13.00
C LYS A 238 3.71 -0.29 13.79
N PRO A 239 3.46 -1.58 13.49
CA PRO A 239 2.44 -2.09 12.58
C PRO A 239 1.02 -2.07 13.21
N LEU A 240 -0.01 -1.85 12.38
CA LEU A 240 -1.38 -1.60 12.85
C LEU A 240 -2.04 -2.88 13.41
N HIS A 241 -1.86 -4.04 12.77
CA HIS A 241 -2.46 -5.30 13.22
C HIS A 241 -1.95 -5.74 14.59
N ARG A 242 -0.64 -5.64 14.86
CA ARG A 242 -0.10 -5.83 16.22
C ARG A 242 -0.65 -4.80 17.19
N THR A 243 -0.73 -3.53 16.80
CA THR A 243 -1.30 -2.47 17.66
C THR A 243 -2.75 -2.76 18.05
N LEU A 244 -3.55 -3.30 17.12
CA LEU A 244 -4.94 -3.69 17.36
C LEU A 244 -5.07 -5.00 18.17
N ALA A 245 -4.15 -5.97 17.98
CA ALA A 245 -4.10 -7.18 18.80
C ALA A 245 -3.84 -6.83 20.27
N HIS A 246 -2.73 -6.13 20.56
CA HIS A 246 -2.37 -5.69 21.91
C HIS A 246 -3.43 -4.79 22.58
N LEU A 247 -4.33 -4.18 21.82
CA LEU A 247 -5.48 -3.43 22.35
C LEU A 247 -6.68 -4.32 22.66
N ALA A 248 -6.92 -5.37 21.86
CA ALA A 248 -7.93 -6.39 22.13
C ALA A 248 -7.56 -7.22 23.37
N ASP A 249 -6.32 -7.73 23.44
CA ASP A 249 -5.81 -8.59 24.53
C ASP A 249 -5.91 -7.92 25.92
N ARG A 250 -5.88 -6.58 25.95
CA ARG A 250 -5.97 -5.76 27.17
C ARG A 250 -7.41 -5.49 27.62
N GLN A 251 -8.43 -5.87 26.84
CA GLN A 251 -9.84 -5.69 27.18
C GLN A 251 -10.46 -7.00 27.67
N ARG A 252 -11.28 -6.92 28.73
CA ARG A 252 -12.03 -8.08 29.27
C ARG A 252 -13.05 -8.69 28.29
N HIS A 253 -13.34 -8.02 27.18
CA HIS A 253 -14.21 -8.50 26.10
C HIS A 253 -13.50 -8.26 24.74
N GLY A 254 -12.24 -8.68 24.64
CA GLY A 254 -11.35 -8.39 23.49
C GLY A 254 -11.84 -8.86 22.12
N ASP A 255 -12.83 -9.78 22.08
CA ASP A 255 -13.43 -10.29 20.84
C ASP A 255 -13.96 -9.19 19.91
N VAL A 256 -14.50 -8.10 20.49
CA VAL A 256 -15.03 -6.93 19.77
C VAL A 256 -14.53 -5.64 20.44
N LEU A 257 -13.67 -4.90 19.75
CA LEU A 257 -13.13 -3.62 20.20
C LEU A 257 -13.78 -2.46 19.42
N GLY A 258 -14.39 -1.52 20.12
CA GLY A 258 -14.89 -0.28 19.53
C GLY A 258 -13.77 0.74 19.32
N LEU A 259 -13.74 1.42 18.17
CA LEU A 259 -12.84 2.54 17.89
C LEU A 259 -13.57 3.63 17.09
N ARG A 260 -12.93 4.81 17.00
CA ARG A 260 -13.39 5.95 16.19
C ARG A 260 -12.24 6.54 15.39
N PHE A 261 -12.42 6.69 14.09
CA PHE A 261 -11.46 7.37 13.22
C PHE A 261 -12.02 8.74 12.85
N GLY A 262 -11.45 9.79 13.47
CA GLY A 262 -12.00 11.13 13.47
C GLY A 262 -13.25 11.23 14.36
N SER A 263 -14.10 12.21 14.06
CA SER A 263 -15.34 12.45 14.81
C SER A 263 -16.54 11.64 14.32
N THR A 264 -16.48 11.04 13.13
CA THR A 264 -17.63 10.45 12.43
C THR A 264 -17.54 8.93 12.23
N THR A 265 -16.39 8.40 11.81
CA THR A 265 -16.27 6.98 11.43
C THR A 265 -16.16 6.10 12.67
N ARG A 266 -17.22 5.34 12.97
CA ARG A 266 -17.18 4.21 13.92
C ARG A 266 -16.44 3.03 13.30
N VAL A 267 -15.69 2.30 14.11
CA VAL A 267 -14.98 1.10 13.70
C VAL A 267 -15.22 0.01 14.75
N ALA A 268 -15.51 -1.21 14.30
CA ALA A 268 -15.53 -2.40 15.13
C ALA A 268 -14.38 -3.30 14.67
N VAL A 269 -13.42 -3.57 15.56
CA VAL A 269 -12.33 -4.52 15.32
C VAL A 269 -12.71 -5.84 15.96
N VAL A 270 -12.65 -6.93 15.20
CA VAL A 270 -12.93 -8.29 15.68
C VAL A 270 -11.64 -9.09 15.67
N SER A 271 -11.29 -9.68 16.82
CA SER A 271 -10.03 -10.42 17.03
C SER A 271 -10.24 -11.90 17.41
N SER A 272 -11.47 -12.40 17.35
CA SER A 272 -11.86 -13.75 17.78
C SER A 272 -12.50 -14.55 16.65
N ALA A 273 -12.17 -15.83 16.54
CA ALA A 273 -12.54 -16.72 15.43
C ALA A 273 -14.07 -16.87 15.28
N SER A 274 -14.78 -17.11 16.39
CA SER A 274 -16.24 -17.29 16.41
C SER A 274 -16.99 -16.02 16.01
N VAL A 275 -16.52 -14.87 16.47
CA VAL A 275 -17.11 -13.56 16.15
C VAL A 275 -16.76 -13.13 14.72
N ALA A 276 -15.59 -13.50 14.20
CA ALA A 276 -15.28 -13.34 12.79
C ALA A 276 -16.22 -14.20 11.93
N GLN A 277 -16.49 -15.45 12.31
CA GLN A 277 -17.49 -16.28 11.64
C GLN A 277 -18.91 -15.67 11.70
N GLN A 278 -19.32 -15.11 12.85
CA GLN A 278 -20.58 -14.38 12.99
C GLN A 278 -20.66 -13.22 11.99
N CYS A 279 -19.66 -12.34 11.96
CA CYS A 279 -19.63 -11.16 11.10
C CYS A 279 -19.49 -11.48 9.61
N LEU A 280 -18.68 -12.47 9.25
CA LEU A 280 -18.29 -12.74 7.87
C LEU A 280 -19.20 -13.75 7.16
N VAL A 281 -19.94 -14.59 7.91
CA VAL A 281 -20.85 -15.63 7.40
C VAL A 281 -22.30 -15.38 7.83
N ALA A 282 -22.61 -15.35 9.13
CA ALA A 282 -24.00 -15.24 9.60
C ALA A 282 -24.62 -13.84 9.34
N LEU A 283 -23.78 -12.80 9.38
CA LEU A 283 -24.16 -11.40 9.12
C LEU A 283 -23.59 -10.88 7.79
N ASP A 284 -23.33 -11.76 6.82
CA ASP A 284 -22.66 -11.40 5.56
C ASP A 284 -23.51 -10.48 4.65
N THR A 285 -24.81 -10.41 4.88
CA THR A 285 -25.74 -9.38 4.36
C THR A 285 -25.44 -8.01 4.96
N SER A 286 -25.40 -7.94 6.30
CA SER A 286 -25.16 -6.71 7.07
C SER A 286 -23.79 -6.17 6.73
N PHE A 287 -22.73 -6.96 6.92
CA PHE A 287 -21.35 -6.62 6.54
C PHE A 287 -21.04 -6.96 5.08
N GLY A 288 -22.00 -6.73 4.18
CA GLY A 288 -21.80 -6.92 2.74
C GLY A 288 -21.06 -5.77 2.05
N ASN A 289 -21.00 -4.58 2.65
CA ASN A 289 -20.48 -3.37 2.02
C ASN A 289 -19.01 -3.08 2.33
N ARG A 290 -18.48 -1.99 1.74
CA ARG A 290 -17.13 -1.47 1.91
C ARG A 290 -17.19 -0.01 2.35
N PRO A 291 -16.28 0.45 3.23
CA PRO A 291 -16.23 1.85 3.62
C PRO A 291 -15.94 2.75 2.40
N ARG A 292 -16.71 3.84 2.25
CA ARG A 292 -16.57 4.78 1.13
C ARG A 292 -15.39 5.75 1.29
N LEU A 293 -14.19 5.18 1.35
CA LEU A 293 -12.92 5.90 1.55
C LEU A 293 -12.59 6.80 0.34
N PRO A 294 -12.11 8.04 0.56
CA PRO A 294 -11.64 8.95 -0.49
C PRO A 294 -10.48 8.41 -1.36
N SER A 295 -9.47 7.79 -0.76
CA SER A 295 -8.32 7.18 -1.47
C SER A 295 -8.81 6.11 -2.43
N ALA A 296 -9.66 5.21 -1.94
CA ALA A 296 -10.34 4.20 -2.73
C ALA A 296 -11.20 4.82 -3.85
N LYS A 297 -11.92 5.92 -3.61
CA LYS A 297 -12.72 6.60 -4.66
C LYS A 297 -11.86 6.95 -5.88
N ILE A 298 -10.66 7.47 -5.62
CA ILE A 298 -9.68 7.87 -6.63
C ILE A 298 -9.05 6.65 -7.29
N LEU A 299 -8.39 5.78 -6.51
CA LEU A 299 -7.57 4.69 -7.05
C LEU A 299 -8.37 3.53 -7.65
N SER A 300 -9.65 3.40 -7.27
CA SER A 300 -10.52 2.30 -7.70
C SER A 300 -11.72 2.73 -8.55
N TYR A 301 -11.58 3.84 -9.27
CA TYR A 301 -12.54 4.31 -10.29
C TYR A 301 -13.98 4.45 -9.76
N ASP A 302 -14.19 5.33 -8.78
CA ASP A 302 -15.47 5.50 -8.07
C ASP A 302 -15.95 4.21 -7.36
N TRP A 303 -15.00 3.52 -6.71
CA TRP A 303 -15.24 2.28 -5.97
C TRP A 303 -15.77 1.11 -6.83
N SER A 304 -15.38 1.01 -8.10
CA SER A 304 -15.85 -0.03 -9.03
C SER A 304 -14.96 -1.28 -9.10
N THR A 305 -13.73 -1.27 -8.57
CA THR A 305 -12.95 -2.52 -8.41
C THR A 305 -13.64 -3.53 -7.48
N MET A 306 -13.34 -4.82 -7.61
CA MET A 306 -13.96 -5.86 -6.78
C MET A 306 -13.67 -5.69 -5.28
N GLY A 307 -12.48 -5.16 -4.96
CA GLY A 307 -12.09 -4.85 -3.59
C GLY A 307 -13.01 -3.83 -2.92
N HIS A 308 -13.48 -2.83 -3.64
CA HIS A 308 -14.08 -1.61 -3.09
C HIS A 308 -15.58 -1.42 -3.35
N SER A 309 -16.16 -2.15 -4.30
CA SER A 309 -17.59 -2.05 -4.64
C SER A 309 -18.50 -2.63 -3.55
N ASN A 310 -19.61 -1.94 -3.25
CA ASN A 310 -20.66 -2.38 -2.30
C ASN A 310 -21.48 -3.55 -2.86
N CYS A 311 -22.13 -4.33 -1.98
CA CYS A 311 -22.90 -5.50 -2.42
C CYS A 311 -24.19 -5.10 -3.15
N GLY A 312 -24.11 -5.03 -4.48
CA GLY A 312 -25.23 -4.75 -5.40
C GLY A 312 -25.09 -5.52 -6.71
N ALA A 313 -25.94 -5.20 -7.70
CA ALA A 313 -25.94 -5.86 -9.01
C ALA A 313 -24.55 -5.82 -9.68
N PHE A 314 -23.95 -4.64 -9.78
CA PHE A 314 -22.62 -4.44 -10.34
C PHE A 314 -21.54 -5.29 -9.65
N TRP A 315 -21.44 -5.28 -8.30
CA TRP A 315 -20.46 -6.13 -7.61
C TRP A 315 -20.69 -7.62 -7.88
N ARG A 316 -21.94 -8.10 -7.92
CA ARG A 316 -22.25 -9.50 -8.27
C ARG A 316 -21.79 -9.84 -9.69
N GLN A 317 -21.84 -8.89 -10.62
CA GLN A 317 -21.34 -9.05 -11.99
C GLN A 317 -19.81 -9.12 -12.03
N VAL A 318 -19.09 -8.13 -11.47
CA VAL A 318 -17.61 -8.18 -11.36
C VAL A 318 -17.16 -9.49 -10.69
N ARG A 319 -17.88 -9.90 -9.62
CA ARG A 319 -17.61 -11.16 -8.91
C ARG A 319 -17.86 -12.40 -9.76
N ARG A 320 -18.95 -12.43 -10.53
CA ARG A 320 -19.24 -13.53 -11.48
C ARG A 320 -18.14 -13.62 -12.54
N THR A 321 -17.78 -12.51 -13.18
CA THR A 321 -16.74 -12.46 -14.21
C THR A 321 -15.41 -13.03 -13.71
N ALA A 322 -14.91 -12.63 -12.54
CA ALA A 322 -13.66 -13.22 -12.04
C ALA A 322 -13.81 -14.70 -11.66
N ALA A 323 -14.97 -15.09 -11.11
CA ALA A 323 -15.25 -16.48 -10.76
C ALA A 323 -15.35 -17.40 -11.99
N THR A 324 -15.92 -16.94 -13.11
CA THR A 324 -16.06 -17.75 -14.33
C THR A 324 -14.84 -17.66 -15.24
N GLU A 325 -14.28 -16.46 -15.48
CA GLU A 325 -13.28 -16.23 -16.54
C GLU A 325 -11.82 -16.24 -16.06
N ILE A 326 -11.56 -16.14 -14.74
CA ILE A 326 -10.20 -16.03 -14.16
C ILE A 326 -9.90 -17.20 -13.20
N SER A 327 -10.85 -17.54 -12.32
CA SER A 327 -10.56 -18.36 -11.11
C SER A 327 -11.35 -19.66 -10.98
N SER A 328 -12.18 -20.01 -11.97
CA SER A 328 -12.77 -21.34 -12.10
C SER A 328 -11.69 -22.40 -12.37
N VAL A 329 -11.91 -23.64 -11.95
CA VAL A 329 -10.94 -24.74 -12.12
C VAL A 329 -10.56 -24.94 -13.59
N GLU A 330 -11.55 -24.91 -14.49
CA GLU A 330 -11.36 -24.97 -15.94
C GLU A 330 -10.42 -23.87 -16.45
N ARG A 331 -10.56 -22.63 -15.97
CA ARG A 331 -9.73 -21.50 -16.42
C ARG A 331 -8.33 -21.52 -15.81
N VAL A 332 -8.21 -21.93 -14.56
CA VAL A 332 -6.92 -22.13 -13.88
C VAL A 332 -6.13 -23.26 -14.56
N GLN A 333 -6.79 -24.28 -15.11
CA GLN A 333 -6.19 -25.31 -15.97
C GLN A 333 -5.89 -24.79 -17.39
N HIS A 334 -6.76 -23.98 -18.00
CA HIS A 334 -6.59 -23.40 -19.34
C HIS A 334 -5.37 -22.47 -19.49
N PHE A 335 -4.81 -21.98 -18.38
CA PHE A 335 -3.58 -21.18 -18.34
C PHE A 335 -2.45 -21.84 -17.53
N ALA A 336 -2.55 -23.14 -17.19
CA ALA A 336 -1.48 -23.85 -16.51
C ALA A 336 -0.16 -23.79 -17.30
N ASP A 337 -0.24 -23.92 -18.62
CA ASP A 337 0.88 -23.82 -19.57
C ASP A 337 1.61 -22.46 -19.48
N VAL A 338 0.87 -21.36 -19.33
CA VAL A 338 1.43 -20.01 -19.15
C VAL A 338 2.23 -19.93 -17.86
N HIS A 339 1.68 -20.47 -16.78
CA HIS A 339 2.30 -20.39 -15.45
C HIS A 339 3.55 -21.28 -15.37
N GLU A 340 3.52 -22.44 -16.01
CA GLU A 340 4.69 -23.30 -16.23
C GLU A 340 5.73 -22.67 -17.18
N GLN A 341 5.30 -21.95 -18.23
CA GLN A 341 6.18 -21.24 -19.15
C GLN A 341 6.94 -20.11 -18.46
N GLU A 342 6.25 -19.27 -17.68
CA GLU A 342 6.91 -18.19 -16.93
C GLU A 342 7.77 -18.72 -15.78
N ALA A 343 7.37 -19.78 -15.06
CA ALA A 343 8.22 -20.40 -14.05
C ALA A 343 9.49 -21.01 -14.65
N ARG A 344 9.38 -21.64 -15.83
CA ARG A 344 10.51 -22.12 -16.63
C ARG A 344 11.41 -20.96 -17.08
N ALA A 345 10.84 -19.83 -17.50
CA ALA A 345 11.59 -18.64 -17.88
C ALA A 345 12.30 -17.98 -16.68
N MET A 346 11.66 -17.92 -15.51
CA MET A 346 12.28 -17.49 -14.24
C MET A 346 13.45 -18.42 -13.87
N ALA A 347 13.27 -19.74 -13.96
CA ALA A 347 14.34 -20.71 -13.71
C ALA A 347 15.51 -20.54 -14.69
N ARG A 348 15.23 -20.32 -15.99
CA ARG A 348 16.26 -20.02 -17.00
C ARG A 348 17.04 -18.75 -16.66
N ARG A 349 16.35 -17.65 -16.32
CA ARG A 349 16.99 -16.38 -15.91
C ARG A 349 17.85 -16.59 -14.66
N LEU A 350 17.31 -17.18 -13.58
CA LEU A 350 18.06 -17.47 -12.35
C LEU A 350 19.30 -18.36 -12.60
N CYS A 351 19.18 -19.39 -13.45
CA CYS A 351 20.29 -20.27 -13.79
C CYS A 351 21.44 -19.52 -14.48
N ARG A 352 21.13 -18.72 -15.51
CA ARG A 352 22.13 -17.93 -16.24
C ARG A 352 22.89 -16.96 -15.34
N VAL A 353 22.19 -16.22 -14.47
CA VAL A 353 22.85 -15.27 -13.56
C VAL A 353 23.76 -15.99 -12.56
N ALA A 354 23.35 -17.15 -12.05
CA ALA A 354 24.17 -17.95 -11.14
C ALA A 354 25.39 -18.59 -11.83
N LEU A 355 25.27 -19.00 -13.11
CA LEU A 355 26.39 -19.53 -13.90
C LEU A 355 27.36 -18.44 -14.40
N ALA A 356 26.88 -17.21 -14.59
CA ALA A 356 27.73 -16.06 -14.93
C ALA A 356 28.50 -15.49 -13.72
N ALA A 357 28.10 -15.84 -12.49
CA ALA A 357 28.76 -15.40 -11.27
C ALA A 357 29.96 -16.30 -10.90
N SER A 358 31.03 -15.69 -10.39
CA SER A 358 32.33 -16.34 -10.12
C SER A 358 32.28 -17.54 -9.18
N GLU A 359 31.29 -17.61 -8.27
CA GLU A 359 31.11 -18.70 -7.31
C GLU A 359 30.07 -19.76 -7.77
N GLY A 360 29.55 -19.67 -9.00
CA GLY A 360 28.45 -20.52 -9.47
C GLY A 360 27.14 -20.31 -8.69
N ARG A 361 26.97 -19.13 -8.08
CA ARG A 361 25.78 -18.68 -7.35
C ARG A 361 25.56 -17.19 -7.53
N ALA A 362 24.31 -16.76 -7.62
CA ALA A 362 23.93 -15.36 -7.71
C ALA A 362 23.22 -14.89 -6.43
N LEU A 363 23.50 -13.66 -6.00
CA LEU A 363 22.65 -12.95 -5.05
C LEU A 363 21.43 -12.40 -5.81
N VAL A 364 20.21 -12.66 -5.33
CA VAL A 364 18.98 -12.21 -5.99
C VAL A 364 17.96 -11.67 -4.99
N ASP A 365 17.31 -10.56 -5.36
CA ASP A 365 16.02 -10.14 -4.78
C ASP A 365 14.95 -11.16 -5.21
N VAL A 366 14.46 -11.93 -4.24
CA VAL A 366 13.46 -12.97 -4.46
C VAL A 366 12.11 -12.37 -4.84
N LYS A 367 11.71 -11.26 -4.22
CA LYS A 367 10.44 -10.56 -4.46
C LYS A 367 10.36 -10.05 -5.90
N ALA A 368 11.42 -9.44 -6.40
CA ALA A 368 11.48 -8.86 -7.74
C ALA A 368 11.38 -9.93 -8.85
N ARG A 369 12.04 -11.09 -8.68
CA ARG A 369 11.98 -12.21 -9.64
C ARG A 369 10.61 -12.88 -9.67
N LEU A 370 10.03 -13.12 -8.49
CA LEU A 370 8.67 -13.65 -8.37
C LEU A 370 7.64 -12.71 -9.00
N TRP A 371 7.76 -11.41 -8.72
CA TRP A 371 6.86 -10.40 -9.27
C TRP A 371 6.85 -10.38 -10.79
N GLU A 372 8.02 -10.41 -11.44
CA GLU A 372 8.14 -10.47 -12.89
C GLU A 372 7.41 -11.69 -13.48
N MET A 373 7.70 -12.87 -12.94
CA MET A 373 7.08 -14.13 -13.34
C MET A 373 5.54 -14.10 -13.20
N LEU A 374 5.06 -13.61 -12.06
CA LEU A 374 3.63 -13.53 -11.74
C LEU A 374 2.92 -12.47 -12.59
N MET A 375 3.56 -11.33 -12.85
CA MET A 375 3.00 -10.27 -13.70
C MET A 375 2.93 -10.70 -15.17
N ASN A 376 3.97 -11.35 -15.71
CA ASN A 376 3.91 -11.93 -17.05
C ASN A 376 2.77 -12.94 -17.16
N GLY A 377 2.67 -13.87 -16.20
CA GLY A 377 1.64 -14.92 -16.22
C GLY A 377 0.21 -14.37 -16.12
N LEU A 378 0.00 -13.26 -15.40
CA LEU A 378 -1.29 -12.58 -15.36
C LEU A 378 -1.56 -11.76 -16.63
N LEU A 379 -0.57 -11.05 -17.18
CA LEU A 379 -0.76 -10.28 -18.42
C LEU A 379 -1.05 -11.20 -19.61
N ASP A 380 -0.48 -12.40 -19.67
CA ASP A 380 -0.78 -13.37 -20.74
C ASP A 380 -2.23 -13.88 -20.62
N MET A 381 -2.64 -14.27 -19.41
CA MET A 381 -4.02 -14.63 -19.07
C MET A 381 -5.04 -13.53 -19.42
N LEU A 382 -4.69 -12.27 -19.14
CA LEU A 382 -5.60 -11.14 -19.26
C LEU A 382 -5.68 -10.58 -20.68
N CYS A 383 -4.56 -10.43 -21.38
CA CYS A 383 -4.49 -9.78 -22.70
C CYS A 383 -3.44 -10.38 -23.68
N LYS A 384 -2.87 -11.57 -23.41
CA LYS A 384 -1.85 -12.25 -24.23
C LYS A 384 -0.54 -11.47 -24.42
N ARG A 385 -0.18 -10.65 -23.43
CA ARG A 385 1.08 -9.87 -23.35
C ARG A 385 1.96 -10.36 -22.20
N THR A 386 3.27 -10.20 -22.31
CA THR A 386 4.19 -10.22 -21.17
C THR A 386 4.95 -8.89 -21.08
N SER A 387 5.52 -8.57 -19.92
CA SER A 387 6.32 -7.34 -19.71
C SER A 387 7.72 -7.41 -20.35
N SER A 388 8.06 -8.53 -21.00
CA SER A 388 9.35 -8.82 -21.64
C SER A 388 9.24 -9.04 -23.16
N ARG A 389 8.16 -8.55 -23.80
CA ARG A 389 8.00 -8.55 -25.28
C ARG A 389 8.42 -7.23 -25.95
N SER A 390 9.09 -6.33 -25.22
CA SER A 390 9.65 -5.09 -25.76
C SER A 390 11.00 -5.34 -26.44
N SER A 391 10.99 -5.47 -27.77
CA SER A 391 12.12 -5.65 -28.69
C SER A 391 13.00 -6.90 -28.51
N ASP A 392 13.05 -7.68 -29.60
CA ASP A 392 13.97 -8.78 -29.92
C ASP A 392 13.97 -10.03 -29.00
N GLU A 393 14.11 -11.21 -29.62
CA GLU A 393 14.38 -12.50 -28.96
C GLU A 393 15.80 -12.58 -28.35
N GLN A 394 16.42 -11.42 -28.12
CA GLN A 394 17.82 -11.23 -27.80
C GLN A 394 18.04 -10.37 -26.54
N ASP A 395 17.06 -9.56 -26.10
CA ASP A 395 17.14 -8.80 -24.85
C ASP A 395 16.82 -9.68 -23.62
N ASP A 396 17.56 -10.78 -23.51
CA ASP A 396 17.46 -11.78 -22.45
C ASP A 396 18.18 -11.27 -21.17
N THR A 397 17.84 -10.05 -20.77
CA THR A 397 18.58 -9.24 -19.81
C THR A 397 18.56 -9.82 -18.39
N VAL A 398 19.65 -9.55 -17.66
CA VAL A 398 19.84 -10.04 -16.29
C VAL A 398 18.92 -9.32 -15.30
N GLU A 399 18.53 -8.07 -15.56
CA GLU A 399 17.65 -7.31 -14.67
C GLU A 399 16.18 -7.73 -14.78
N VAL A 400 15.32 -7.19 -13.94
CA VAL A 400 13.85 -7.33 -14.09
C VAL A 400 13.36 -6.27 -15.09
N SER A 401 12.39 -6.58 -15.96
CA SER A 401 11.81 -5.62 -16.92
C SER A 401 11.49 -4.26 -16.28
N GLU A 402 11.79 -3.15 -16.97
CA GLU A 402 11.44 -1.80 -16.50
C GLU A 402 9.92 -1.65 -16.35
N GLU A 403 9.11 -2.25 -17.22
CA GLU A 403 7.65 -2.24 -17.08
C GLU A 403 7.21 -2.99 -15.82
N ALA A 404 7.82 -4.13 -15.51
CA ALA A 404 7.54 -4.87 -14.28
C ALA A 404 7.95 -4.08 -13.02
N ARG A 405 9.11 -3.40 -13.05
CA ARG A 405 9.58 -2.50 -11.97
C ARG A 405 8.63 -1.30 -11.76
N CYS A 406 8.27 -0.60 -12.82
CA CYS A 406 7.32 0.52 -12.78
C CYS A 406 5.93 0.08 -12.30
N PHE A 407 5.45 -1.09 -12.71
CA PHE A 407 4.18 -1.62 -12.22
C PHE A 407 4.26 -2.05 -10.74
N MET A 408 5.41 -2.54 -10.23
CA MET A 408 5.63 -2.76 -8.79
C MET A 408 5.47 -1.46 -8.01
N ALA A 409 6.17 -0.41 -8.43
CA ALA A 409 6.10 0.89 -7.77
C ALA A 409 4.66 1.46 -7.73
N MET A 410 3.86 1.27 -8.78
CA MET A 410 2.45 1.70 -8.79
C MET A 410 1.55 0.92 -7.82
N VAL A 411 1.80 -0.38 -7.63
CA VAL A 411 1.00 -1.20 -6.69
C VAL A 411 1.45 -0.96 -5.24
N GLU A 412 2.75 -0.86 -4.97
CA GLU A 412 3.27 -0.49 -3.65
C GLU A 412 2.85 0.95 -3.27
N GLU A 413 2.94 1.90 -4.22
CA GLU A 413 2.22 3.19 -4.31
C GLU A 413 0.81 3.16 -3.66
N THR A 414 -0.03 2.24 -4.14
CA THR A 414 -1.45 2.19 -3.77
C THR A 414 -1.68 1.53 -2.41
N MET A 415 -0.85 0.55 -2.04
CA MET A 415 -0.90 -0.07 -0.70
C MET A 415 -0.39 0.86 0.41
N GLU A 416 0.47 1.83 0.08
CA GLU A 416 0.88 2.93 0.98
C GLU A 416 -0.23 3.97 1.17
N LEU A 417 -0.85 4.42 0.07
CA LEU A 417 -1.78 5.57 0.08
C LEU A 417 -3.21 5.24 0.53
N THR A 418 -3.59 3.95 0.61
CA THR A 418 -4.92 3.49 1.00
C THR A 418 -5.06 3.31 2.51
N LEU A 419 -6.23 3.62 3.10
CA LEU A 419 -6.52 3.50 4.54
C LEU A 419 -5.60 4.36 5.43
N THR A 420 -5.14 5.48 4.91
CA THR A 420 -4.29 6.44 5.62
C THR A 420 -5.10 7.40 6.48
N VAL A 421 -4.44 8.19 7.33
CA VAL A 421 -5.10 9.26 8.12
C VAL A 421 -5.89 10.23 7.23
N TRP A 422 -5.41 10.48 6.00
CA TRP A 422 -6.03 11.38 5.03
C TRP A 422 -7.46 10.99 4.65
N ASP A 423 -7.78 9.69 4.61
CA ASP A 423 -9.14 9.21 4.34
C ASP A 423 -10.17 9.72 5.35
N PHE A 424 -9.77 9.86 6.61
CA PHE A 424 -10.66 10.20 7.73
C PHE A 424 -10.66 11.69 8.09
N LEU A 425 -9.83 12.51 7.45
CA LEU A 425 -9.86 13.97 7.59
C LEU A 425 -11.13 14.56 6.92
N PRO A 426 -11.76 15.61 7.48
CA PRO A 426 -12.79 16.37 6.77
C PRO A 426 -12.29 16.94 5.43
N ALA A 427 -13.18 17.12 4.44
CA ALA A 427 -12.77 17.55 3.10
C ALA A 427 -11.95 18.86 3.05
N PRO A 428 -12.26 19.93 3.83
CA PRO A 428 -11.40 21.12 3.89
C PRO A 428 -10.02 20.83 4.49
N ALA A 429 -9.94 19.92 5.47
CA ALA A 429 -8.68 19.52 6.11
C ALA A 429 -7.81 18.67 5.18
N ARG A 430 -8.38 17.87 4.27
CA ARG A 430 -7.61 17.15 3.22
C ARG A 430 -6.87 18.07 2.25
N TRP A 431 -7.35 19.30 2.07
CA TRP A 431 -6.69 20.33 1.25
C TRP A 431 -5.66 21.13 2.06
N LEU A 432 -6.02 21.56 3.27
CA LEU A 432 -5.13 22.34 4.16
C LEU A 432 -3.95 21.53 4.72
N LEU A 433 -4.14 20.22 4.95
CA LEU A 433 -3.17 19.34 5.61
C LEU A 433 -2.57 18.30 4.64
N ASP A 434 -2.45 18.63 3.36
CA ASP A 434 -1.84 17.77 2.33
C ASP A 434 -0.30 17.76 2.40
N VAL A 435 0.24 17.58 3.62
CA VAL A 435 1.66 17.78 3.98
C VAL A 435 2.60 16.92 3.14
N ASN A 436 2.25 15.66 2.91
CA ASN A 436 3.03 14.72 2.09
C ASN A 436 2.52 14.67 0.63
N ALA A 437 1.78 15.68 0.18
CA ALA A 437 1.16 15.74 -1.14
C ALA A 437 0.26 14.52 -1.49
N VAL A 438 -0.34 13.88 -0.48
CA VAL A 438 -1.15 12.65 -0.60
C VAL A 438 -2.23 12.79 -1.66
N GLY A 439 -2.97 13.90 -1.67
CA GLY A 439 -3.99 14.18 -2.68
C GLY A 439 -3.42 14.26 -4.10
N ARG A 440 -2.20 14.79 -4.26
CA ARG A 440 -1.51 14.89 -5.55
C ARG A 440 -0.89 13.56 -6.00
N ARG A 441 -0.34 12.78 -5.06
CA ARG A 441 0.15 11.40 -5.31
C ARG A 441 -1.00 10.50 -5.78
N LEU A 442 -2.13 10.51 -5.06
CA LEU A 442 -3.35 9.78 -5.44
C LEU A 442 -3.85 10.13 -6.84
N GLN A 443 -3.85 11.42 -7.22
CA GLN A 443 -4.27 11.86 -8.55
C GLN A 443 -3.29 11.50 -9.66
N ARG A 444 -1.97 11.59 -9.42
CA ARG A 444 -0.95 11.13 -10.37
C ARG A 444 -1.09 9.63 -10.60
N LEU A 445 -1.07 8.84 -9.52
CA LEU A 445 -1.18 7.38 -9.59
C LEU A 445 -2.47 6.95 -10.31
N GLN A 446 -3.61 7.65 -10.12
CA GLN A 446 -4.83 7.40 -10.89
C GLN A 446 -4.62 7.61 -12.40
N ALA A 447 -3.91 8.65 -12.82
CA ALA A 447 -3.60 8.88 -14.23
C ALA A 447 -2.69 7.78 -14.80
N ASP A 448 -1.58 7.49 -14.12
CA ASP A 448 -0.57 6.49 -14.52
C ASP A 448 -1.21 5.10 -14.72
N ARG A 449 -2.06 4.68 -13.75
CA ARG A 449 -2.90 3.47 -13.83
C ARG A 449 -3.83 3.46 -15.04
N THR A 450 -4.42 4.60 -15.35
CA THR A 450 -5.43 4.71 -16.42
C THR A 450 -4.77 4.65 -17.79
N GLU A 451 -3.61 5.28 -17.96
CA GLU A 451 -2.78 5.17 -19.16
C GLU A 451 -2.33 3.72 -19.38
N PHE A 452 -1.80 3.06 -18.35
CA PHE A 452 -1.39 1.65 -18.40
C PHE A 452 -2.54 0.71 -18.81
N LEU A 453 -3.70 0.82 -18.17
CA LEU A 453 -4.88 0.01 -18.51
C LEU A 453 -5.39 0.31 -19.93
N GLN A 454 -5.37 1.57 -20.36
CA GLN A 454 -5.82 1.93 -21.71
C GLN A 454 -4.87 1.39 -22.77
N ARG A 455 -3.55 1.42 -22.53
CA ARG A 455 -2.53 0.78 -23.37
C ARG A 455 -2.78 -0.72 -23.53
N LEU A 456 -2.92 -1.44 -22.41
CA LEU A 456 -3.21 -2.89 -22.43
C LEU A 456 -4.49 -3.24 -23.19
N ILE A 457 -5.54 -2.43 -23.08
CA ILE A 457 -6.81 -2.66 -23.79
C ILE A 457 -6.68 -2.38 -25.29
N GLU A 458 -5.94 -1.35 -25.71
CA GLU A 458 -5.82 -1.01 -27.13
C GLU A 458 -4.89 -1.97 -27.89
N GLU A 459 -3.73 -2.31 -27.32
CA GLU A 459 -2.84 -3.34 -27.88
C GLU A 459 -3.57 -4.68 -28.06
N HIS A 460 -4.45 -5.04 -27.12
CA HIS A 460 -5.23 -6.26 -27.22
C HIS A 460 -6.23 -6.24 -28.39
N LYS A 461 -6.80 -5.09 -28.74
CA LYS A 461 -7.65 -4.93 -29.93
C LYS A 461 -6.82 -5.03 -31.22
N GLU A 462 -5.60 -4.49 -31.25
CA GLU A 462 -4.74 -4.62 -32.43
C GLU A 462 -4.30 -6.07 -32.63
N MET A 463 -3.94 -6.80 -31.57
CA MET A 463 -3.68 -8.24 -31.65
C MET A 463 -4.94 -9.06 -31.98
N GLU A 464 -6.15 -8.63 -31.56
CA GLU A 464 -7.43 -9.24 -31.98
C GLU A 464 -7.65 -9.07 -33.49
N LYS A 465 -7.44 -7.85 -34.03
CA LYS A 465 -7.52 -7.54 -35.47
C LYS A 465 -6.49 -8.29 -36.31
N GLY A 466 -5.26 -8.44 -35.79
CA GLY A 466 -4.17 -9.17 -36.45
C GLY A 466 -4.35 -10.70 -36.45
N GLY A 467 -5.33 -11.23 -35.70
CA GLY A 467 -5.56 -12.67 -35.56
C GLY A 467 -4.63 -13.38 -34.58
N GLU A 468 -3.75 -12.66 -33.89
CA GLU A 468 -2.80 -13.21 -32.91
C GLU A 468 -3.51 -13.77 -31.66
N VAL A 469 -4.64 -13.17 -31.25
CA VAL A 469 -5.40 -13.59 -30.05
C VAL A 469 -6.32 -14.77 -30.35
N THR A 470 -5.73 -15.94 -30.59
CA THR A 470 -6.47 -17.21 -30.71
C THR A 470 -7.04 -17.68 -29.36
N ARG A 471 -6.28 -17.49 -28.27
CA ARG A 471 -6.66 -17.90 -26.90
C ARG A 471 -7.75 -16.99 -26.30
N ARG A 472 -8.66 -17.58 -25.52
CA ARG A 472 -9.74 -16.85 -24.80
C ARG A 472 -9.17 -16.13 -23.56
N THR A 473 -8.69 -14.90 -23.72
CA THR A 473 -8.21 -14.04 -22.62
C THR A 473 -9.38 -13.38 -21.86
N LEU A 474 -9.12 -12.75 -20.70
CA LEU A 474 -10.17 -11.97 -20.01
C LEU A 474 -10.62 -10.76 -20.82
N VAL A 475 -9.69 -9.96 -21.36
CA VAL A 475 -10.02 -8.73 -22.10
C VAL A 475 -10.82 -9.08 -23.35
N ARG A 476 -10.49 -10.16 -24.06
CA ARG A 476 -11.28 -10.65 -25.19
C ARG A 476 -12.71 -10.99 -24.79
N VAL A 477 -12.92 -11.76 -23.73
CA VAL A 477 -14.29 -12.10 -23.26
C VAL A 477 -15.07 -10.84 -22.86
N LEU A 478 -14.43 -9.88 -22.19
CA LEU A 478 -15.07 -8.63 -21.80
C LEU A 478 -15.41 -7.73 -23.01
N LEU A 479 -14.55 -7.67 -24.03
CA LEU A 479 -14.86 -6.99 -25.29
C LEU A 479 -15.96 -7.73 -26.08
N GLU A 480 -15.97 -9.07 -26.11
CA GLU A 480 -17.05 -9.86 -26.72
C GLU A 480 -18.39 -9.71 -25.99
N LEU A 481 -18.39 -9.47 -24.67
CA LEU A 481 -19.58 -9.12 -23.90
C LEU A 481 -20.02 -7.67 -24.16
N GLN A 482 -19.09 -6.71 -24.20
CA GLN A 482 -19.37 -5.31 -24.54
C GLN A 482 -19.94 -5.15 -25.96
N LYS A 483 -19.47 -5.96 -26.93
CA LYS A 483 -20.03 -6.05 -28.29
C LYS A 483 -21.48 -6.57 -28.33
N LYS A 484 -21.97 -7.22 -27.27
CA LYS A 484 -23.33 -7.81 -27.17
C LYS A 484 -24.28 -7.02 -26.26
N ASP A 485 -23.77 -6.50 -25.15
CA ASP A 485 -24.49 -5.72 -24.15
C ASP A 485 -23.58 -4.61 -23.58
N PRO A 486 -23.58 -3.41 -24.20
CA PRO A 486 -22.76 -2.29 -23.75
C PRO A 486 -23.16 -1.72 -22.38
N GLU A 487 -24.43 -1.86 -21.98
CA GLU A 487 -24.94 -1.35 -20.70
C GLU A 487 -24.51 -2.24 -19.54
N ALA A 488 -24.56 -3.57 -19.72
CA ALA A 488 -24.00 -4.49 -18.74
C ALA A 488 -22.48 -4.44 -18.72
N CYS A 489 -21.80 -4.40 -19.88
CA CYS A 489 -20.34 -4.49 -19.96
C CYS A 489 -19.68 -3.15 -20.31
N THR A 490 -19.83 -2.19 -19.40
CA THR A 490 -19.22 -0.86 -19.53
C THR A 490 -17.69 -0.91 -19.49
N ASP A 491 -17.06 0.07 -20.13
CA ASP A 491 -15.64 0.38 -20.04
C ASP A 491 -15.07 0.37 -18.60
N GLN A 492 -15.87 0.84 -17.64
CA GLN A 492 -15.52 0.86 -16.22
C GLN A 492 -15.46 -0.56 -15.64
N LEU A 493 -16.32 -1.48 -16.06
CA LEU A 493 -16.23 -2.91 -15.72
C LEU A 493 -14.95 -3.52 -16.27
N ILE A 494 -14.55 -3.19 -17.51
CA ILE A 494 -13.33 -3.74 -18.13
C ILE A 494 -12.08 -3.27 -17.38
N ARG A 495 -11.88 -1.96 -17.24
CA ARG A 495 -10.74 -1.38 -16.51
C ARG A 495 -10.69 -1.89 -15.06
N SER A 496 -11.83 -1.96 -14.38
CA SER A 496 -11.94 -2.45 -12.99
C SER A 496 -11.63 -3.93 -12.83
N SER A 497 -12.01 -4.77 -13.80
CA SER A 497 -11.75 -6.22 -13.75
C SER A 497 -10.27 -6.51 -13.97
N CYS A 498 -9.65 -5.86 -14.96
CA CYS A 498 -8.22 -6.00 -15.24
C CYS A 498 -7.38 -5.52 -14.06
N ILE A 499 -7.60 -4.30 -13.56
CA ILE A 499 -6.77 -3.78 -12.45
C ILE A 499 -6.95 -4.59 -11.17
N SER A 500 -8.18 -5.06 -10.87
CA SER A 500 -8.43 -5.95 -9.71
C SER A 500 -7.65 -7.26 -9.81
N ALA A 501 -7.53 -7.83 -11.02
CA ALA A 501 -6.84 -9.11 -11.23
C ALA A 501 -5.31 -8.95 -11.10
N ILE A 502 -4.74 -7.92 -11.71
CA ILE A 502 -3.30 -7.67 -11.70
C ILE A 502 -2.82 -7.31 -10.28
N GLU A 503 -3.46 -6.31 -9.63
CA GLU A 503 -3.10 -5.88 -8.26
C GLU A 503 -3.17 -7.03 -7.25
N ALA A 504 -4.31 -7.74 -7.21
CA ALA A 504 -4.56 -8.72 -6.16
C ALA A 504 -3.82 -10.03 -6.40
N GLY A 505 -3.61 -10.43 -7.66
CA GLY A 505 -2.99 -11.72 -7.99
C GLY A 505 -1.49 -11.76 -7.68
N ALA A 506 -0.70 -10.90 -8.32
CA ALA A 506 0.76 -11.02 -8.28
C ALA A 506 1.38 -10.46 -6.99
N LEU A 507 0.85 -9.38 -6.40
CA LEU A 507 1.37 -8.85 -5.13
C LEU A 507 1.17 -9.82 -3.98
N SER A 508 -0.01 -10.41 -3.86
CA SER A 508 -0.30 -11.35 -2.77
C SER A 508 0.53 -12.62 -2.91
N THR A 509 0.68 -13.13 -4.14
CA THR A 509 1.44 -14.34 -4.41
C THR A 509 2.95 -14.12 -4.24
N SER A 510 3.51 -12.99 -4.68
CA SER A 510 4.94 -12.70 -4.48
C SER A 510 5.30 -12.55 -3.00
N TYR A 511 4.52 -11.78 -2.23
CA TYR A 511 4.73 -11.65 -0.78
C TYR A 511 4.57 -13.00 -0.05
N THR A 512 3.62 -13.83 -0.47
CA THR A 512 3.43 -15.17 0.12
C THR A 512 4.69 -16.02 -0.06
N ILE A 513 5.20 -16.14 -1.29
CA ILE A 513 6.39 -16.96 -1.57
C ILE A 513 7.65 -16.33 -0.97
N GLU A 514 7.75 -15.00 -0.88
CA GLU A 514 8.85 -14.30 -0.19
C GLU A 514 8.90 -14.64 1.31
N TRP A 515 7.74 -14.67 1.98
CA TRP A 515 7.63 -15.17 3.36
C TRP A 515 7.94 -16.66 3.47
N VAL A 516 7.47 -17.49 2.53
CA VAL A 516 7.81 -18.93 2.51
C VAL A 516 9.33 -19.11 2.41
N MET A 517 9.99 -18.47 1.44
CA MET A 517 11.44 -18.61 1.25
C MET A 517 12.22 -18.09 2.45
N SER A 518 11.75 -17.02 3.11
CA SER A 518 12.32 -16.53 4.38
C SER A 518 12.24 -17.58 5.48
N LEU A 519 11.10 -18.26 5.61
CA LEU A 519 10.89 -19.35 6.57
C LEU A 519 11.75 -20.56 6.21
N LEU A 520 11.75 -21.02 4.95
CA LEU A 520 12.51 -22.19 4.51
C LEU A 520 14.03 -22.01 4.69
N LEU A 521 14.56 -20.80 4.52
CA LEU A 521 15.96 -20.48 4.83
C LEU A 521 16.29 -20.51 6.33
N ASN A 522 15.33 -20.19 7.19
CA ASN A 522 15.46 -20.29 8.65
C ASN A 522 15.20 -21.73 9.17
N TYR A 523 14.37 -22.50 8.46
CA TYR A 523 13.99 -23.88 8.76
C TYR A 523 14.43 -24.85 7.64
N PRO A 524 15.74 -25.08 7.43
CA PRO A 524 16.25 -25.83 6.27
C PRO A 524 15.81 -27.30 6.23
N HIS A 525 15.40 -27.90 7.35
CA HIS A 525 14.82 -29.25 7.37
C HIS A 525 13.43 -29.30 6.70
N VAL A 526 12.64 -28.23 6.79
CA VAL A 526 11.37 -28.09 6.06
C VAL A 526 11.65 -27.94 4.56
N MET A 527 12.62 -27.12 4.18
CA MET A 527 13.05 -27.01 2.77
C MET A 527 13.50 -28.36 2.22
N LYS A 528 14.22 -29.15 3.03
CA LYS A 528 14.62 -30.51 2.66
C LYS A 528 13.41 -31.43 2.49
N LYS A 529 12.49 -31.53 3.47
CA LYS A 529 11.30 -32.39 3.35
C LYS A 529 10.44 -32.03 2.13
N ALA A 530 10.31 -30.74 1.80
CA ALA A 530 9.63 -30.29 0.57
C ALA A 530 10.37 -30.68 -0.72
N ARG A 531 11.71 -30.61 -0.73
CA ARG A 531 12.53 -31.09 -1.85
C ARG A 531 12.42 -32.61 -2.01
N ASP A 532 12.55 -33.35 -0.91
CA ASP A 532 12.45 -34.81 -0.88
C ASP A 532 11.05 -35.26 -1.39
N GLU A 533 9.97 -34.50 -1.11
CA GLU A 533 8.62 -34.69 -1.69
C GLU A 533 8.58 -34.41 -3.20
N ILE A 534 9.11 -33.28 -3.67
CA ILE A 534 9.11 -32.89 -5.08
C ILE A 534 9.94 -33.87 -5.94
N ASP A 535 11.14 -34.24 -5.47
CA ASP A 535 12.02 -35.19 -6.14
C ASP A 535 11.38 -36.60 -6.18
N ALA A 536 10.62 -37.00 -5.16
CA ALA A 536 9.85 -38.25 -5.18
C ALA A 536 8.64 -38.21 -6.13
N CYS A 537 8.00 -37.05 -6.29
CA CYS A 537 6.84 -36.88 -7.17
C CYS A 537 7.22 -36.80 -8.66
N VAL A 538 8.34 -36.14 -8.99
CA VAL A 538 8.80 -35.94 -10.38
C VAL A 538 9.80 -37.04 -10.81
N GLY A 539 10.44 -37.70 -9.85
CA GLY A 539 11.50 -38.69 -10.06
C GLY A 539 12.86 -38.04 -10.33
N GLU A 540 13.84 -38.84 -10.79
CA GLU A 540 15.09 -38.27 -11.30
C GLU A 540 14.79 -37.26 -12.43
N PRO A 541 15.41 -36.07 -12.42
CA PRO A 541 14.84 -34.86 -13.01
C PRO A 541 14.87 -34.82 -14.54
N LYS A 542 13.91 -35.52 -15.15
CA LYS A 542 13.62 -35.53 -16.59
C LYS A 542 12.83 -34.31 -17.05
N ARG A 543 12.12 -33.63 -16.14
CA ARG A 543 11.30 -32.44 -16.42
C ARG A 543 11.16 -31.53 -15.20
N LEU A 544 10.67 -30.31 -15.43
CA LEU A 544 10.23 -29.41 -14.36
C LEU A 544 8.88 -29.88 -13.79
N LEU A 545 8.58 -29.40 -12.59
CA LEU A 545 7.27 -29.50 -11.96
C LEU A 545 6.17 -28.88 -12.86
N GLU A 546 5.04 -29.55 -12.96
CA GLU A 546 3.86 -29.12 -13.73
C GLU A 546 2.65 -28.90 -12.79
N ALA A 547 1.64 -28.14 -13.23
CA ALA A 547 0.46 -27.83 -12.40
C ALA A 547 -0.34 -29.10 -12.04
N THR A 548 -0.26 -30.13 -12.89
CA THR A 548 -0.87 -31.45 -12.70
C THR A 548 -0.22 -32.26 -11.56
N ASP A 549 0.97 -31.87 -11.09
CA ASP A 549 1.66 -32.51 -9.97
C ASP A 549 1.31 -31.90 -8.62
N LEU A 550 0.88 -30.64 -8.55
CA LEU A 550 0.60 -29.96 -7.28
C LEU A 550 -0.37 -30.70 -6.33
N PRO A 551 -1.42 -31.41 -6.81
CA PRO A 551 -2.28 -32.24 -5.95
C PRO A 551 -1.56 -33.40 -5.27
N LYS A 552 -0.35 -33.77 -5.74
CA LYS A 552 0.51 -34.85 -5.23
C LYS A 552 1.57 -34.31 -4.25
N LEU A 553 1.61 -33.00 -4.00
CA LEU A 553 2.57 -32.32 -3.11
C LEU A 553 1.87 -31.74 -1.86
N PRO A 554 1.29 -32.59 -0.98
CA PRO A 554 0.55 -32.13 0.19
C PRO A 554 1.44 -31.32 1.15
N TYR A 555 2.72 -31.64 1.31
CA TYR A 555 3.62 -30.92 2.22
C TYR A 555 4.01 -29.54 1.67
N LEU A 556 4.26 -29.41 0.36
CA LEU A 556 4.42 -28.11 -0.28
C LEU A 556 3.19 -27.22 -0.06
N ARG A 557 1.98 -27.78 -0.15
CA ARG A 557 0.73 -27.09 0.18
C ARG A 557 0.65 -26.71 1.67
N CYS A 558 1.05 -27.59 2.57
CA CYS A 558 1.09 -27.33 4.02
C CYS A 558 2.01 -26.15 4.38
N ILE A 559 3.18 -26.06 3.74
CA ILE A 559 4.14 -24.95 3.91
C ILE A 559 3.50 -23.61 3.52
N ILE A 560 2.77 -23.57 2.40
CA ILE A 560 2.08 -22.35 1.95
C ILE A 560 0.98 -21.95 2.95
N LEU A 561 0.18 -22.90 3.43
CA LEU A 561 -0.92 -22.63 4.38
C LEU A 561 -0.41 -22.17 5.76
N GLU A 562 0.61 -22.82 6.33
CA GLU A 562 1.21 -22.39 7.60
C GLU A 562 1.93 -21.04 7.47
N THR A 563 2.52 -20.75 6.30
CA THR A 563 3.07 -19.42 6.02
C THR A 563 1.98 -18.36 5.94
N LEU A 564 0.85 -18.64 5.28
CA LEU A 564 -0.29 -17.70 5.21
C LEU A 564 -0.96 -17.49 6.58
N ARG A 565 -0.96 -18.49 7.46
CA ARG A 565 -1.38 -18.33 8.87
C ARG A 565 -0.43 -17.42 9.65
N LEU A 566 0.88 -17.62 9.55
CA LEU A 566 1.85 -16.80 10.28
C LEU A 566 2.03 -15.39 9.68
N TYR A 567 1.92 -15.24 8.37
CA TYR A 567 2.14 -14.00 7.63
C TYR A 567 0.99 -13.72 6.65
N PRO A 568 -0.25 -13.50 7.15
CA PRO A 568 -1.41 -13.26 6.30
C PRO A 568 -1.22 -11.94 5.52
N VAL A 569 -1.19 -12.05 4.19
CA VAL A 569 -0.89 -10.96 3.25
C VAL A 569 -1.67 -9.68 3.56
N VAL A 570 -2.95 -9.81 3.98
CA VAL A 570 -3.78 -8.68 4.42
C VAL A 570 -4.23 -8.95 5.87
N PRO A 571 -3.43 -8.57 6.89
CA PRO A 571 -3.56 -9.07 8.26
C PRO A 571 -4.81 -8.57 9.02
N LEU A 572 -5.48 -7.55 8.47
CA LEU A 572 -6.74 -6.98 8.97
C LEU A 572 -7.95 -7.29 8.07
N LEU A 573 -7.72 -8.14 7.05
CA LEU A 573 -8.53 -8.29 5.84
C LEU A 573 -8.80 -6.93 5.15
N ILE A 574 -9.50 -6.95 4.00
CA ILE A 574 -10.05 -5.71 3.43
C ILE A 574 -11.28 -5.33 4.29
N PRO A 575 -11.36 -4.12 4.88
CA PRO A 575 -12.46 -3.74 5.76
C PRO A 575 -13.85 -3.83 5.12
N ARG A 576 -14.87 -4.11 5.93
CA ARG A 576 -16.28 -4.11 5.51
C ARG A 576 -17.04 -2.94 6.15
N GLU A 577 -18.28 -2.72 5.73
CA GLU A 577 -19.18 -1.68 6.27
C GLU A 577 -20.55 -2.30 6.55
N SER A 578 -21.16 -1.96 7.69
CA SER A 578 -22.51 -2.40 8.05
C SER A 578 -23.57 -1.64 7.23
N SER A 579 -24.38 -2.37 6.46
CA SER A 579 -25.47 -1.84 5.63
C SER A 579 -26.76 -1.54 6.41
N THR A 580 -26.91 -2.17 7.58
CA THR A 580 -27.98 -2.02 8.57
C THR A 580 -27.38 -1.92 9.98
N ASP A 581 -28.20 -1.57 10.96
CA ASP A 581 -27.89 -1.87 12.36
C ASP A 581 -27.89 -3.40 12.55
N CYS A 582 -27.04 -3.92 13.44
CA CYS A 582 -26.94 -5.36 13.71
C CYS A 582 -26.34 -5.65 15.10
N MET A 583 -26.33 -6.91 15.52
CA MET A 583 -25.83 -7.37 16.82
C MET A 583 -24.64 -8.32 16.65
N VAL A 584 -23.51 -8.03 17.30
CA VAL A 584 -22.26 -8.81 17.23
C VAL A 584 -21.74 -9.08 18.64
N SER A 585 -21.59 -10.36 19.01
CA SER A 585 -21.22 -10.80 20.37
C SER A 585 -21.95 -10.06 21.52
N GLY A 586 -23.27 -9.83 21.36
CA GLY A 586 -24.09 -9.10 22.33
C GLY A 586 -24.00 -7.57 22.29
N PHE A 587 -23.09 -6.99 21.50
CA PHE A 587 -22.95 -5.55 21.29
C PHE A 587 -23.78 -5.05 20.10
N HIS A 588 -24.28 -3.82 20.19
CA HIS A 588 -24.96 -3.14 19.10
C HIS A 588 -23.95 -2.52 18.13
N ILE A 589 -24.08 -2.84 16.84
CA ILE A 589 -23.26 -2.28 15.77
C ILE A 589 -24.15 -1.44 14.84
N PRO A 590 -24.10 -0.09 14.95
CA PRO A 590 -24.86 0.79 14.07
C PRO A 590 -24.47 0.66 12.60
N LYS A 591 -25.40 0.98 11.70
CA LYS A 591 -25.18 1.16 10.26
C LYS A 591 -24.05 2.15 9.97
N GLY A 592 -23.25 1.86 8.95
CA GLY A 592 -22.08 2.66 8.57
C GLY A 592 -20.87 2.49 9.50
N THR A 593 -20.87 1.47 10.36
CA THR A 593 -19.69 1.09 11.15
C THR A 593 -18.75 0.28 10.27
N MET A 594 -17.47 0.66 10.25
CA MET A 594 -16.43 -0.08 9.53
C MET A 594 -16.02 -1.32 10.34
N LEU A 595 -16.23 -2.50 9.78
CA LEU A 595 -15.74 -3.77 10.35
C LEU A 595 -14.30 -4.02 9.88
N VAL A 596 -13.42 -4.30 10.83
CA VAL A 596 -12.04 -4.74 10.63
C VAL A 596 -11.89 -6.11 11.31
N VAL A 597 -11.29 -7.11 10.64
CA VAL A 597 -11.11 -8.44 11.23
C VAL A 597 -9.62 -8.73 11.34
N ASN A 598 -9.11 -8.81 12.55
CA ASN A 598 -7.69 -8.99 12.84
C ASN A 598 -7.29 -10.47 12.64
N ALA A 599 -7.21 -10.89 11.37
CA ALA A 599 -6.80 -12.23 10.98
C ALA A 599 -5.46 -12.61 11.60
N PHE A 600 -4.50 -11.67 11.67
CA PHE A 600 -3.22 -11.88 12.36
C PHE A 600 -3.36 -12.32 13.83
N ALA A 601 -4.34 -11.76 14.57
CA ALA A 601 -4.61 -12.16 15.95
C ALA A 601 -5.34 -13.52 16.01
N ILE A 602 -6.36 -13.71 15.17
CA ILE A 602 -7.14 -14.96 15.09
C ILE A 602 -6.26 -16.16 14.70
N HIS A 603 -5.27 -15.93 13.83
CA HIS A 603 -4.27 -16.91 13.42
C HIS A 603 -3.19 -17.18 14.47
N ARG A 604 -3.18 -16.44 15.58
CA ARG A 604 -2.24 -16.56 16.71
C ARG A 604 -2.91 -16.82 18.06
N ASP A 605 -4.23 -16.92 18.10
CA ASP A 605 -4.98 -17.22 19.32
C ASP A 605 -4.63 -18.63 19.84
N PRO A 606 -4.04 -18.77 21.05
CA PRO A 606 -3.76 -20.07 21.64
C PRO A 606 -5.02 -20.86 22.05
N GLY A 607 -6.21 -20.23 22.04
CA GLY A 607 -7.49 -20.92 22.13
C GLY A 607 -7.91 -21.64 20.84
N THR A 608 -7.34 -21.24 19.70
CA THR A 608 -7.66 -21.77 18.36
C THR A 608 -6.50 -22.59 17.76
N TRP A 609 -5.25 -22.27 18.09
CA TRP A 609 -4.04 -22.86 17.49
C TRP A 609 -2.99 -23.26 18.55
N ASP A 610 -2.59 -24.53 18.57
CA ASP A 610 -1.50 -25.01 19.44
C ASP A 610 -0.15 -24.40 18.97
N ASP A 611 0.72 -23.99 19.90
CA ASP A 611 2.01 -23.32 19.61
C ASP A 611 1.92 -22.27 18.48
N PRO A 612 1.12 -21.20 18.67
CA PRO A 612 0.67 -20.32 17.58
C PRO A 612 1.78 -19.55 16.87
N GLU A 613 2.88 -19.21 17.55
CA GLU A 613 4.01 -18.47 16.93
C GLU A 613 5.03 -19.40 16.25
N THR A 614 4.89 -20.72 16.40
CA THR A 614 5.77 -21.71 15.77
C THR A 614 5.35 -21.96 14.32
N PHE A 615 6.34 -22.02 13.42
CA PHE A 615 6.17 -22.48 12.05
C PHE A 615 6.19 -24.02 12.03
N LEU A 616 5.01 -24.62 11.88
CA LEU A 616 4.81 -26.06 11.86
C LEU A 616 3.92 -26.47 10.67
N PRO A 617 4.47 -26.68 9.46
CA PRO A 617 3.69 -27.10 8.29
C PRO A 617 2.89 -28.38 8.52
N GLU A 618 3.44 -29.34 9.29
CA GLU A 618 2.78 -30.58 9.73
C GLU A 618 1.41 -30.37 10.39
N ARG A 619 1.08 -29.14 10.83
CA ARG A 619 -0.24 -28.75 11.33
C ARG A 619 -1.37 -28.92 10.31
N PHE A 620 -1.08 -28.76 9.02
CA PHE A 620 -2.05 -28.90 7.93
C PHE A 620 -2.04 -30.30 7.29
N GLU A 621 -1.15 -31.18 7.73
CA GLU A 621 -0.93 -32.53 7.19
C GLU A 621 -2.11 -33.46 7.50
N ASP A 622 -2.52 -34.27 6.52
CA ASP A 622 -3.73 -35.09 6.63
C ASP A 622 -3.67 -36.11 7.78
N GLY A 623 -4.84 -36.42 8.35
CA GLY A 623 -4.97 -37.28 9.52
C GLY A 623 -4.89 -36.54 10.87
N ARG A 624 -4.02 -35.54 11.04
CA ARG A 624 -4.05 -34.68 12.24
C ARG A 624 -5.31 -33.81 12.30
N ASN A 625 -5.79 -33.42 11.13
CA ASN A 625 -6.90 -32.49 10.95
C ASN A 625 -8.26 -32.95 11.54
N GLN A 626 -8.54 -34.24 11.75
CA GLN A 626 -9.91 -34.68 12.11
C GLN A 626 -10.41 -34.14 13.47
N ALA A 627 -9.54 -33.88 14.44
CA ALA A 627 -9.92 -33.27 15.72
C ALA A 627 -9.89 -31.73 15.70
N GLN A 628 -9.25 -31.11 14.70
CA GLN A 628 -9.03 -29.66 14.62
C GLN A 628 -9.76 -28.96 13.46
N ALA A 629 -10.30 -29.68 12.47
CA ALA A 629 -11.05 -29.11 11.34
C ALA A 629 -12.33 -28.37 11.78
N GLY A 630 -12.88 -28.70 12.96
CA GLY A 630 -13.98 -27.94 13.59
C GLY A 630 -13.54 -26.71 14.39
N LYS A 631 -12.23 -26.45 14.50
CA LYS A 631 -11.61 -25.34 15.25
C LYS A 631 -10.77 -24.39 14.38
N MET A 632 -10.05 -24.91 13.39
CA MET A 632 -9.14 -24.16 12.52
C MET A 632 -9.90 -23.20 11.60
N VAL A 633 -10.17 -21.98 12.10
CA VAL A 633 -10.73 -20.89 11.28
C VAL A 633 -9.60 -20.23 10.50
N ASP A 634 -9.26 -20.79 9.34
CA ASP A 634 -8.41 -20.09 8.39
C ASP A 634 -9.15 -18.89 7.76
N LEU A 635 -8.46 -17.76 7.73
CA LEU A 635 -8.89 -16.46 7.23
C LEU A 635 -7.97 -15.93 6.12
N SER A 636 -6.95 -16.69 5.70
CA SER A 636 -5.97 -16.28 4.68
C SER A 636 -6.62 -15.78 3.39
N PHE A 637 -7.72 -16.44 2.98
CA PHE A 637 -8.56 -16.03 1.85
C PHE A 637 -9.90 -15.39 2.29
N GLY A 638 -10.15 -15.25 3.59
CA GLY A 638 -11.38 -14.71 4.18
C GLY A 638 -12.61 -15.64 4.06
N MET A 639 -13.76 -15.18 4.55
CA MET A 639 -14.99 -15.99 4.64
C MET A 639 -16.24 -15.32 4.03
N GLY A 640 -17.26 -16.15 3.74
CA GLY A 640 -18.57 -15.74 3.21
C GLY A 640 -18.49 -15.11 1.82
N ARG A 641 -19.51 -14.30 1.45
CA ARG A 641 -19.62 -13.70 0.10
C ARG A 641 -18.43 -12.85 -0.39
N ARG A 642 -17.50 -12.46 0.50
CA ARG A 642 -16.27 -11.70 0.17
C ARG A 642 -14.97 -12.51 0.34
N ARG A 643 -15.03 -13.85 0.52
CA ARG A 643 -13.85 -14.74 0.38
C ARG A 643 -13.16 -14.50 -0.97
N CYS A 644 -11.84 -14.66 -1.06
CA CYS A 644 -11.09 -14.50 -2.30
C CYS A 644 -11.72 -15.32 -3.44
N PRO A 645 -11.87 -14.79 -4.67
CA PRO A 645 -12.27 -15.61 -5.82
C PRO A 645 -11.09 -16.45 -6.31
N ALA A 646 -9.89 -15.87 -6.32
CA ALA A 646 -8.68 -16.40 -6.94
C ALA A 646 -7.88 -17.34 -6.02
N GLU A 647 -8.51 -17.99 -5.05
CA GLU A 647 -7.85 -18.91 -4.10
C GLU A 647 -7.17 -20.07 -4.83
N ASN A 648 -7.88 -20.75 -5.74
CA ASN A 648 -7.33 -21.82 -6.57
C ASN A 648 -6.14 -21.35 -7.42
N LEU A 649 -6.27 -20.16 -8.03
CA LEU A 649 -5.22 -19.57 -8.88
C LEU A 649 -3.98 -19.20 -8.06
N GLY A 650 -4.17 -18.54 -6.91
CA GLY A 650 -3.07 -18.17 -6.02
C GLY A 650 -2.32 -19.38 -5.46
N MET A 651 -3.04 -20.45 -5.09
CA MET A 651 -2.42 -21.70 -4.66
C MET A 651 -1.67 -22.42 -5.79
N GLN A 652 -2.19 -22.40 -7.04
CA GLN A 652 -1.46 -22.95 -8.18
C GLN A 652 -0.20 -22.13 -8.53
N LEU A 653 -0.31 -20.79 -8.57
CA LEU A 653 0.83 -19.90 -8.83
C LEU A 653 1.91 -20.03 -7.75
N ALA A 654 1.51 -20.07 -6.47
CA ALA A 654 2.42 -20.29 -5.36
C ALA A 654 3.10 -21.67 -5.42
N GLY A 655 2.32 -22.73 -5.69
CA GLY A 655 2.84 -24.10 -5.80
C GLY A 655 3.82 -24.27 -6.97
N ILE A 656 3.50 -23.74 -8.16
CA ILE A 656 4.39 -23.74 -9.33
C ILE A 656 5.70 -23.02 -8.99
N ALA A 657 5.64 -21.75 -8.58
CA ALA A 657 6.84 -20.94 -8.40
C ALA A 657 7.75 -21.47 -7.29
N LEU A 658 7.18 -21.74 -6.11
CA LEU A 658 7.90 -22.28 -4.97
C LEU A 658 8.49 -23.66 -5.29
N GLY A 659 7.69 -24.53 -5.93
CA GLY A 659 8.10 -25.86 -6.32
C GLY A 659 9.26 -25.82 -7.32
N THR A 660 9.18 -25.00 -8.38
CA THR A 660 10.29 -24.79 -9.32
C THR A 660 11.54 -24.24 -8.62
N MET A 661 11.39 -23.29 -7.68
CA MET A 661 12.52 -22.73 -6.92
C MET A 661 13.23 -23.78 -6.06
N ILE A 662 12.48 -24.65 -5.36
CA ILE A 662 13.03 -25.74 -4.52
C ILE A 662 13.60 -26.87 -5.37
N GLN A 663 12.93 -27.21 -6.49
CA GLN A 663 13.34 -28.25 -7.42
C GLN A 663 14.65 -27.89 -8.11
N CYS A 664 14.81 -26.66 -8.59
CA CYS A 664 15.94 -26.26 -9.45
C CYS A 664 17.18 -25.80 -8.68
N PHE A 665 17.04 -25.19 -7.50
CA PHE A 665 18.12 -24.45 -6.85
C PHE A 665 18.35 -24.88 -5.40
N ASN A 666 19.61 -24.81 -4.98
CA ASN A 666 20.00 -24.62 -3.59
C ASN A 666 19.91 -23.13 -3.25
N TRP A 667 19.34 -22.83 -2.09
CA TRP A 667 19.15 -21.48 -1.58
C TRP A 667 19.95 -21.30 -0.29
N GLU A 668 20.73 -20.22 -0.25
CA GLU A 668 21.65 -19.87 0.82
C GLU A 668 21.34 -18.46 1.33
N ARG A 669 21.56 -18.20 2.62
CA ARG A 669 21.36 -16.87 3.22
C ARG A 669 22.53 -15.94 2.88
N VAL A 670 22.29 -14.63 3.02
CA VAL A 670 23.36 -13.62 3.00
C VAL A 670 24.09 -13.64 4.36
N GLY A 671 25.04 -14.57 4.50
CA GLY A 671 25.79 -14.79 5.74
C GLY A 671 25.23 -15.88 6.65
N THR A 672 25.65 -15.89 7.92
CA THR A 672 25.36 -16.95 8.90
C THR A 672 24.11 -16.69 9.75
N GLU A 673 23.65 -15.44 9.84
CA GLU A 673 22.49 -15.05 10.63
C GLU A 673 21.18 -15.65 10.10
N LEU A 674 20.09 -15.52 10.86
CA LEU A 674 18.75 -15.86 10.38
C LEU A 674 18.21 -14.71 9.51
N VAL A 675 17.38 -15.04 8.52
CA VAL A 675 16.65 -14.05 7.71
C VAL A 675 15.78 -13.20 8.64
N ASP A 676 15.86 -11.87 8.53
CA ASP A 676 15.00 -10.95 9.29
C ASP A 676 13.52 -11.22 8.97
N MET A 677 12.74 -11.48 10.02
CA MET A 677 11.30 -11.73 9.93
C MET A 677 10.46 -10.51 10.32
N ALA A 678 11.07 -9.33 10.43
CA ALA A 678 10.36 -8.07 10.64
C ALA A 678 9.38 -7.78 9.49
N GLU A 679 8.18 -7.38 9.87
CA GLU A 679 7.06 -7.05 8.98
C GLU A 679 7.07 -5.58 8.57
N GLY A 680 6.65 -5.32 7.33
CA GLY A 680 6.38 -4.01 6.78
C GLY A 680 5.12 -3.37 7.37
N SER A 681 4.66 -2.26 6.79
CA SER A 681 3.64 -1.41 7.43
C SER A 681 2.72 -0.71 6.43
N GLY A 682 1.58 -1.33 6.14
CA GLY A 682 0.55 -0.77 5.25
C GLY A 682 -0.78 -1.52 5.38
N LEU A 683 -1.54 -1.58 4.28
CA LEU A 683 -2.68 -2.50 4.13
C LEU A 683 -2.22 -3.98 4.09
N THR A 684 -1.01 -4.21 3.58
CA THR A 684 -0.42 -5.54 3.40
C THR A 684 0.73 -5.82 4.37
N MET A 685 0.90 -7.09 4.77
CA MET A 685 2.06 -7.59 5.49
C MET A 685 3.18 -8.00 4.52
N ALA A 686 3.82 -7.00 3.89
CA ALA A 686 5.11 -7.22 3.21
C ALA A 686 6.21 -7.53 4.25
N LYS A 687 7.38 -8.00 3.83
CA LYS A 687 8.58 -7.92 4.68
C LYS A 687 8.99 -6.45 4.90
N LYS A 688 9.69 -6.17 6.00
CA LYS A 688 10.30 -4.84 6.26
C LYS A 688 11.54 -4.61 5.39
N VAL A 689 12.33 -5.67 5.21
CA VAL A 689 13.50 -5.73 4.32
C VAL A 689 13.20 -6.84 3.30
N PRO A 690 13.23 -6.57 1.98
CA PRO A 690 13.02 -7.61 0.97
C PRO A 690 14.00 -8.78 1.12
N LEU A 691 13.58 -9.97 0.72
CA LEU A 691 14.44 -11.15 0.78
C LEU A 691 15.48 -11.14 -0.35
N GLU A 692 16.71 -10.73 -0.01
CA GLU A 692 17.89 -11.13 -0.78
C GLU A 692 18.36 -12.54 -0.34
N ALA A 693 18.64 -13.41 -1.31
CA ALA A 693 19.17 -14.75 -1.05
C ALA A 693 20.14 -15.16 -2.16
N PHE A 694 21.08 -16.04 -1.83
CA PHE A 694 21.95 -16.67 -2.83
C PHE A 694 21.24 -17.87 -3.45
N CYS A 695 21.18 -17.94 -4.78
CA CYS A 695 20.69 -19.10 -5.53
C CYS A 695 21.84 -19.78 -6.30
N ARG A 696 21.89 -21.12 -6.22
CA ARG A 696 22.86 -21.99 -6.91
C ARG A 696 22.11 -23.13 -7.60
N PRO A 697 22.24 -23.33 -8.92
CA PRO A 697 21.63 -24.47 -9.60
C PRO A 697 22.03 -25.80 -8.94
N ARG A 698 21.07 -26.71 -8.73
CA ARG A 698 21.39 -28.08 -8.27
C ARG A 698 22.12 -28.81 -9.39
N ALA A 699 23.17 -29.54 -9.06
CA ALA A 699 23.96 -30.30 -10.04
C ALA A 699 23.10 -31.27 -10.87
N SER A 700 22.13 -31.95 -10.24
CA SER A 700 21.15 -32.82 -10.91
C SER A 700 20.24 -32.10 -11.90
N MET A 701 20.08 -30.79 -11.79
CA MET A 701 19.18 -29.97 -12.62
C MET A 701 19.91 -29.26 -13.76
N LEU A 702 21.24 -29.15 -13.74
CA LEU A 702 22.03 -28.37 -14.70
C LEU A 702 21.73 -28.73 -16.16
N HIS A 703 21.64 -30.04 -16.48
CA HIS A 703 21.30 -30.51 -17.82
C HIS A 703 19.93 -29.97 -18.28
N LEU A 704 18.88 -30.18 -17.48
CA LEU A 704 17.53 -29.69 -17.78
C LEU A 704 17.49 -28.15 -17.86
N LEU A 705 18.16 -27.45 -16.93
CA LEU A 705 18.26 -25.98 -16.90
C LEU A 705 19.06 -25.40 -18.08
N SER A 706 19.82 -26.22 -18.81
CA SER A 706 20.52 -25.84 -20.05
C SER A 706 19.72 -26.12 -21.33
N GLN A 707 18.64 -26.90 -21.24
CA GLN A 707 17.77 -27.26 -22.36
C GLN A 707 16.48 -26.41 -22.45
N ILE A 708 16.13 -25.68 -21.38
CA ILE A 708 14.91 -24.86 -21.29
C ILE A 708 15.10 -23.42 -21.74
#